data_AF-A0A8H5WU83-F1
#
_entry.id   AF-A0A8H5WU83-F1
#
_cell.length_a   1.000
_cell.length_b   1.000
_cell.length_c   1.000
_cell.angle_alpha   90.00
_cell.angle_beta   90.00
_cell.angle_gamma   90.00
#
_symmetry.space_group_name_H-M   'P 1'
#
loop_
_entity.id
_entity.type
_entity.pdbx_description
1 polymer ?
#
loop_
_entity_poly.entity_id
_entity_poly.type
_entity_poly.pdbx_seq_one_letter_code
_entity_poly.pdbx_strand_id
1 'polypeptide(L)'
;MVQYVFTPWRDRYELLLVREQMYTGIDTNAIEAKGQSSHSEGSVDIQNQRILDDQETQKRQHKAVARVSMWMQRGNCPHMVESTALLMAAMLSDKEAAAGENAASSAYAIRAAYSAAFSRFVTGLLDGHQDKQRKQSMYSIAKTIGLPATFVELRHQSTHEQLPSLAKLRTVAKKALLWIWEYYWKQLGEDNSDTCRKAVLRYLSEGDESKLAALFQEFERWPPERVLKTVQEVKGSLPGNQAFLKCAELMQRLRESEEDKKPSKSGTADTTMKDTEPDTCEADEQDDFGWSQIATSRPFLRQKIGFLSSALVATRAMHIQSIPMWEGSSNNYAYLVVDDKSKDAIIVDPANPPEYILAELDNPKIDIIGGKDCDGVTKTPGHGETFKLGDITFKGVHTPCHTQDSICFFVQDGKDKAVFTGDTLFIGGCGRFFEGNAEEMHEALNKRLAALPDDTVVYPGHEYTKANVKFAASVSQRDAVQKLHSFAENNKVTTGKFTIGDEKEHNVFMRVEDPEIQKQTGETEPVAVMAKLREMKNNFKRCWCTVRRERQIHYRHHKAPIVTSIIALVVPSSQAQMPPKRKAPATSAVAAPKTRQSKLAKEHNVTAQEEGEIREAFSLFAEPMDGEKHGVLPIDDVKSALIALGVPPSSHAELKEFISILDPENDGYATFEPFFAICALKFHTREHDSDAHRAEVEEAFRLFTNGQDGPITLAHLRRVAAVLKEDVDEELLKDMILEANGGVGVARGVGVEEFDGVMKSAGVWR
;
A
#
# COMPACT_ATOMS: atom_id res chain seq x y z
N MET A 1 -7.94 -24.16 25.08
CA MET A 1 -8.72 -23.61 23.95
C MET A 1 -7.83 -23.65 22.71
N VAL A 2 -8.08 -24.56 21.77
CA VAL A 2 -7.19 -24.81 20.60
C VAL A 2 -7.90 -24.54 19.27
N GLN A 3 -9.05 -23.87 19.30
CA GLN A 3 -9.96 -23.67 18.18
C GLN A 3 -9.82 -22.29 17.51
N TYR A 4 -8.90 -21.45 17.97
CA TYR A 4 -8.71 -20.11 17.43
C TYR A 4 -7.82 -20.11 16.19
N VAL A 5 -8.41 -19.80 15.04
CA VAL A 5 -7.70 -19.49 13.79
C VAL A 5 -7.81 -17.98 13.56
N PHE A 6 -6.66 -17.30 13.41
CA PHE A 6 -6.62 -15.86 13.24
C PHE A 6 -6.69 -15.48 11.75
N THR A 7 -7.60 -14.59 11.39
CA THR A 7 -7.84 -14.11 10.01
C THR A 7 -7.64 -12.59 9.91
N PRO A 8 -7.20 -12.05 8.75
CA PRO A 8 -6.99 -10.61 8.58
C PRO A 8 -8.27 -9.81 8.28
N TRP A 9 -9.30 -10.47 7.73
CA TRP A 9 -10.65 -9.94 7.62
C TRP A 9 -11.38 -10.01 8.97
N ARG A 10 -12.29 -9.06 9.17
CA ARG A 10 -13.05 -8.80 10.40
C ARG A 10 -14.12 -9.86 10.66
N ASP A 11 -14.80 -10.32 9.61
CA ASP A 11 -15.92 -11.26 9.68
C ASP A 11 -16.08 -12.04 8.34
N ARG A 12 -16.96 -13.05 8.32
CA ARG A 12 -17.21 -13.88 7.12
C ARG A 12 -17.83 -13.08 5.97
N TYR A 13 -18.64 -12.07 6.27
CA TYR A 13 -19.30 -11.24 5.27
C TYR A 13 -18.30 -10.36 4.52
N GLU A 14 -17.30 -9.77 5.21
CA GLU A 14 -16.22 -9.01 4.57
C GLU A 14 -15.44 -9.86 3.56
N LEU A 15 -15.17 -11.14 3.90
CA LEU A 15 -14.52 -12.10 3.01
C LEU A 15 -15.37 -12.43 1.76
N LEU A 16 -16.66 -12.66 1.95
CA LEU A 16 -17.57 -13.05 0.86
C LEU A 16 -17.95 -11.85 -0.03
N LEU A 17 -17.99 -10.64 0.52
CA LEU A 17 -18.14 -9.39 -0.24
C LEU A 17 -16.92 -9.14 -1.14
N VAL A 18 -15.70 -9.42 -0.67
CA VAL A 18 -14.49 -9.36 -1.54
C VAL A 18 -14.52 -10.45 -2.61
N ARG A 19 -15.00 -11.67 -2.30
CA ARG A 19 -15.22 -12.71 -3.32
C ARG A 19 -16.13 -12.22 -4.43
N GLU A 20 -17.29 -11.67 -4.08
CA GLU A 20 -18.28 -11.13 -5.02
C GLU A 20 -17.70 -9.97 -5.85
N GLN A 21 -17.04 -9.01 -5.21
CA GLN A 21 -16.45 -7.85 -5.88
C GLN A 21 -15.27 -8.21 -6.79
N MET A 22 -14.51 -9.27 -6.50
CA MET A 22 -13.48 -9.80 -7.42
C MET A 22 -14.10 -10.46 -8.64
N TYR A 23 -15.03 -11.40 -8.45
CA TYR A 23 -15.57 -12.24 -9.53
C TYR A 23 -16.77 -11.63 -10.26
N THR A 24 -17.16 -10.39 -9.93
CA THR A 24 -18.12 -9.60 -10.75
C THR A 24 -17.62 -9.52 -12.19
N GLY A 25 -18.49 -9.86 -13.16
CA GLY A 25 -18.14 -9.85 -14.59
C GLY A 25 -17.24 -11.01 -15.06
N ILE A 26 -16.83 -11.93 -14.18
CA ILE A 26 -16.17 -13.18 -14.56
C ILE A 26 -17.25 -14.27 -14.59
N ASP A 27 -17.50 -14.85 -15.75
CA ASP A 27 -18.44 -15.96 -15.86
C ASP A 27 -17.85 -17.24 -15.23
N THR A 28 -18.27 -17.51 -13.99
CA THR A 28 -17.94 -18.74 -13.24
C THR A 28 -18.71 -19.97 -13.73
N ASN A 29 -19.75 -19.78 -14.53
CA ASN A 29 -20.71 -20.80 -14.97
C ASN A 29 -20.43 -21.26 -16.41
N ALA A 30 -19.63 -20.52 -17.18
CA ALA A 30 -19.11 -20.89 -18.51
C ALA A 30 -18.39 -22.25 -18.56
N ILE A 31 -17.99 -22.82 -17.41
CA ILE A 31 -17.39 -24.15 -17.30
C ILE A 31 -18.48 -25.26 -17.40
N GLU A 32 -19.72 -24.97 -17.03
CA GLU A 32 -20.85 -25.91 -17.06
C GLU A 32 -21.68 -25.74 -18.36
N ALA A 33 -21.73 -24.53 -18.94
CA ALA A 33 -22.52 -24.21 -20.13
C ALA A 33 -21.85 -24.58 -21.47
N LYS A 34 -21.78 -25.87 -21.80
CA LYS A 34 -21.43 -26.31 -23.16
C LYS A 34 -22.58 -26.11 -24.16
N GLY A 35 -22.59 -24.96 -24.84
CA GLY A 35 -23.26 -24.75 -26.13
C GLY A 35 -24.41 -23.74 -26.13
N GLN A 36 -24.67 -23.20 -27.33
CA GLN A 36 -25.69 -22.19 -27.69
C GLN A 36 -25.30 -20.72 -27.41
N SER A 37 -24.46 -20.17 -28.30
CA SER A 37 -24.34 -18.73 -28.53
C SER A 37 -25.33 -18.28 -29.62
N SER A 38 -26.23 -17.34 -29.31
CA SER A 38 -27.01 -16.61 -30.30
C SER A 38 -26.52 -15.16 -30.38
N HIS A 39 -26.16 -14.71 -31.57
CA HIS A 39 -25.82 -13.30 -31.80
C HIS A 39 -27.09 -12.47 -32.04
N SER A 40 -27.17 -11.32 -31.39
CA SER A 40 -28.03 -10.20 -31.78
C SER A 40 -27.22 -8.91 -31.75
N GLU A 41 -27.27 -8.17 -32.86
CA GLU A 41 -26.67 -6.84 -32.96
C GLU A 41 -27.50 -5.84 -32.14
N GLY A 42 -26.84 -4.84 -31.53
CA GLY A 42 -27.47 -3.96 -30.55
C GLY A 42 -27.10 -2.48 -30.71
N SER A 43 -28.09 -1.62 -30.48
CA SER A 43 -28.02 -0.15 -30.57
C SER A 43 -26.82 0.48 -29.84
N VAL A 44 -26.45 1.69 -30.24
CA VAL A 44 -25.49 2.57 -29.56
C VAL A 44 -25.82 2.73 -28.06
N ASP A 45 -27.10 2.76 -27.68
CA ASP A 45 -27.52 2.83 -26.27
C ASP A 45 -27.07 1.60 -25.46
N ILE A 46 -27.10 0.41 -26.08
CA ILE A 46 -26.63 -0.85 -25.48
C ILE A 46 -25.10 -0.84 -25.36
N GLN A 47 -24.38 -0.18 -26.27
CA GLN A 47 -22.94 0.02 -26.14
C GLN A 47 -22.60 0.97 -24.98
N ASN A 48 -23.29 2.10 -24.88
CA ASN A 48 -23.13 3.06 -23.78
C ASN A 48 -23.41 2.42 -22.42
N GLN A 49 -24.48 1.63 -22.30
CA GLN A 49 -24.81 0.95 -21.05
C GLN A 49 -23.77 -0.12 -20.67
N ARG A 50 -23.29 -0.92 -21.65
CA ARG A 50 -22.18 -1.88 -21.42
C ARG A 50 -20.87 -1.21 -20.98
N ILE A 51 -20.58 0.01 -21.45
CA ILE A 51 -19.40 0.78 -21.02
C ILE A 51 -19.54 1.20 -19.55
N LEU A 52 -20.71 1.67 -19.13
CA LEU A 52 -20.99 2.02 -17.74
C LEU A 52 -20.93 0.79 -16.82
N ASP A 53 -21.48 -0.35 -17.26
CA ASP A 53 -21.47 -1.61 -16.51
C ASP A 53 -20.04 -2.16 -16.30
N ASP A 54 -19.18 -2.09 -17.31
CA ASP A 54 -17.77 -2.51 -17.17
C ASP A 54 -16.97 -1.51 -16.31
N GLN A 55 -17.27 -0.21 -16.37
CA GLN A 55 -16.68 0.80 -15.46
C GLN A 55 -17.07 0.57 -14.00
N GLU A 56 -18.34 0.30 -13.68
CA GLU A 56 -18.72 -0.03 -12.28
C GLU A 56 -18.12 -1.38 -11.85
N THR A 57 -18.03 -2.36 -12.76
CA THR A 57 -17.37 -3.65 -12.50
C THR A 57 -15.88 -3.47 -12.15
N GLN A 58 -15.13 -2.70 -12.95
CA GLN A 58 -13.74 -2.34 -12.65
C GLN A 58 -13.66 -1.64 -11.29
N LYS A 59 -14.49 -0.63 -11.03
CA LYS A 59 -14.52 0.12 -9.75
C LYS A 59 -14.76 -0.79 -8.54
N ARG A 60 -15.57 -1.84 -8.66
CA ARG A 60 -15.76 -2.89 -7.64
C ARG A 60 -14.51 -3.75 -7.46
N GLN A 61 -13.87 -4.17 -8.56
CA GLN A 61 -12.64 -4.97 -8.54
C GLN A 61 -11.45 -4.20 -7.93
N HIS A 62 -11.23 -2.92 -8.27
CA HIS A 62 -10.21 -2.07 -7.62
C HIS A 62 -10.46 -1.97 -6.10
N LYS A 63 -11.72 -1.73 -5.67
CA LYS A 63 -12.11 -1.71 -4.25
C LYS A 63 -11.87 -3.03 -3.53
N ALA A 64 -11.87 -4.17 -4.24
CA ALA A 64 -11.56 -5.48 -3.69
C ALA A 64 -10.04 -5.72 -3.57
N VAL A 65 -9.27 -5.41 -4.63
CA VAL A 65 -7.80 -5.50 -4.64
C VAL A 65 -7.17 -4.66 -3.52
N ALA A 66 -7.63 -3.42 -3.33
CA ALA A 66 -7.17 -2.56 -2.24
C ALA A 66 -7.42 -3.17 -0.85
N ARG A 67 -8.57 -3.85 -0.65
CA ARG A 67 -8.92 -4.48 0.63
C ARG A 67 -8.10 -5.74 0.92
N VAL A 68 -7.80 -6.54 -0.11
CA VAL A 68 -6.86 -7.67 0.03
C VAL A 68 -5.44 -7.17 0.32
N SER A 69 -5.00 -6.07 -0.30
CA SER A 69 -3.70 -5.45 0.03
C SER A 69 -3.61 -5.07 1.52
N MET A 70 -4.65 -4.43 2.07
CA MET A 70 -4.76 -4.19 3.53
C MET A 70 -4.70 -5.49 4.34
N TRP A 71 -5.40 -6.55 3.93
CA TRP A 71 -5.35 -7.85 4.62
C TRP A 71 -3.96 -8.50 4.56
N MET A 72 -3.20 -8.32 3.48
CA MET A 72 -1.81 -8.80 3.38
C MET A 72 -0.91 -8.07 4.39
N GLN A 73 -1.06 -6.75 4.54
CA GLN A 73 -0.30 -5.97 5.54
C GLN A 73 -0.66 -6.32 7.00
N ARG A 74 -1.89 -6.79 7.26
CA ARG A 74 -2.29 -7.34 8.57
C ARG A 74 -1.64 -8.69 8.90
N GLY A 75 -1.08 -9.39 7.91
CA GLY A 75 -0.52 -10.73 8.04
C GLY A 75 -1.57 -11.85 8.06
N ASN A 76 -1.12 -13.10 7.98
CA ASN A 76 -1.97 -14.31 7.92
C ASN A 76 -3.02 -14.33 6.79
N CYS A 77 -2.83 -13.56 5.71
CA CYS A 77 -3.65 -13.67 4.51
C CYS A 77 -3.37 -15.01 3.80
N PRO A 78 -4.39 -15.81 3.42
CA PRO A 78 -4.18 -17.06 2.69
C PRO A 78 -3.61 -16.81 1.29
N HIS A 79 -2.65 -17.64 0.87
CA HIS A 79 -1.98 -17.52 -0.43
C HIS A 79 -2.94 -17.49 -1.64
N MET A 80 -4.10 -18.16 -1.56
CA MET A 80 -5.13 -18.08 -2.61
C MET A 80 -5.77 -16.69 -2.73
N VAL A 81 -5.99 -16.00 -1.61
CA VAL A 81 -6.57 -14.65 -1.57
C VAL A 81 -5.58 -13.62 -2.10
N GLU A 82 -4.31 -13.72 -1.68
CA GLU A 82 -3.19 -12.97 -2.26
C GLU A 82 -3.08 -13.19 -3.78
N SER A 83 -3.10 -14.45 -4.22
CA SER A 83 -2.97 -14.82 -5.64
C SER A 83 -4.10 -14.27 -6.50
N THR A 84 -5.36 -14.33 -6.03
CA THR A 84 -6.49 -13.70 -6.73
C THR A 84 -6.30 -12.20 -6.88
N ALA A 85 -5.88 -11.49 -5.83
CA ALA A 85 -5.70 -10.04 -5.90
C ALA A 85 -4.52 -9.62 -6.80
N LEU A 86 -3.41 -10.36 -6.79
CA LEU A 86 -2.27 -10.09 -7.67
C LEU A 86 -2.62 -10.31 -9.15
N LEU A 87 -3.35 -11.38 -9.48
CA LEU A 87 -3.81 -11.64 -10.85
C LEU A 87 -4.86 -10.60 -11.29
N MET A 88 -5.77 -10.21 -10.41
CA MET A 88 -6.76 -9.17 -10.70
C MET A 88 -6.11 -7.80 -10.93
N ALA A 89 -5.13 -7.42 -10.10
CA ALA A 89 -4.40 -6.16 -10.26
C ALA A 89 -3.70 -6.08 -11.64
N ALA A 90 -3.04 -7.16 -12.06
CA ALA A 90 -2.43 -7.23 -13.39
C ALA A 90 -3.47 -7.11 -14.53
N MET A 91 -4.67 -7.69 -14.36
CA MET A 91 -5.78 -7.57 -15.33
C MET A 91 -6.42 -6.19 -15.37
N LEU A 92 -6.50 -5.48 -14.25
CA LEU A 92 -7.02 -4.11 -14.19
C LEU A 92 -6.05 -3.15 -14.87
N SER A 93 -4.76 -3.19 -14.53
CA SER A 93 -3.77 -2.33 -15.19
C SER A 93 -3.53 -2.66 -16.66
N ASP A 94 -3.83 -3.88 -17.11
CA ASP A 94 -3.89 -4.23 -18.53
C ASP A 94 -5.09 -3.59 -19.26
N LYS A 95 -6.25 -3.42 -18.60
CA LYS A 95 -7.37 -2.63 -19.13
C LYS A 95 -7.03 -1.13 -19.16
N GLU A 96 -6.50 -0.59 -18.06
CA GLU A 96 -6.09 0.83 -17.96
C GLU A 96 -5.06 1.17 -19.05
N ALA A 97 -4.04 0.32 -19.21
CA ALA A 97 -2.98 0.46 -20.21
C ALA A 97 -3.48 0.38 -21.68
N ALA A 98 -4.62 -0.26 -21.93
CA ALA A 98 -5.23 -0.36 -23.25
C ALA A 98 -6.15 0.83 -23.59
N ALA A 99 -6.51 1.66 -22.61
CA ALA A 99 -7.35 2.84 -22.78
C ALA A 99 -6.56 4.16 -22.88
N GLY A 100 -5.27 4.17 -22.54
CA GLY A 100 -4.40 5.34 -22.57
C GLY A 100 -3.53 5.45 -23.82
N GLU A 101 -3.14 6.68 -24.18
CA GLU A 101 -2.39 7.00 -25.40
C GLU A 101 -0.99 6.37 -25.47
N ASN A 102 -0.40 5.97 -24.33
CA ASN A 102 0.96 5.43 -24.20
C ASN A 102 1.04 3.88 -24.22
N ALA A 103 0.11 3.21 -24.93
CA ALA A 103 -0.06 1.75 -24.93
C ALA A 103 1.19 0.91 -25.29
N ALA A 104 2.14 1.45 -26.04
CA ALA A 104 3.38 0.75 -26.40
C ALA A 104 4.36 0.64 -25.20
N SER A 105 4.45 1.69 -24.38
CA SER A 105 5.40 1.75 -23.25
C SER A 105 4.95 0.85 -22.08
N SER A 106 3.64 0.77 -21.84
CA SER A 106 3.04 -0.05 -20.78
C SER A 106 3.15 -1.56 -21.02
N ALA A 107 3.16 -2.02 -22.29
CA ALA A 107 3.07 -3.43 -22.65
C ALA A 107 4.14 -4.34 -21.98
N TYR A 108 5.36 -3.85 -21.79
CA TYR A 108 6.40 -4.61 -21.07
C TYR A 108 6.13 -4.69 -19.55
N ALA A 109 5.71 -3.57 -18.94
CA ALA A 109 5.37 -3.54 -17.52
C ALA A 109 4.18 -4.45 -17.19
N ILE A 110 3.16 -4.49 -18.05
CA ILE A 110 2.01 -5.39 -17.91
C ILE A 110 2.43 -6.86 -18.06
N ARG A 111 3.29 -7.21 -19.04
CA ARG A 111 3.87 -8.57 -19.17
C ARG A 111 4.64 -8.98 -17.91
N ALA A 112 5.41 -8.07 -17.32
CA ALA A 112 6.13 -8.31 -16.08
C ALA A 112 5.17 -8.50 -14.88
N ALA A 113 4.14 -7.66 -14.75
CA ALA A 113 3.14 -7.75 -13.69
C ALA A 113 2.39 -9.09 -13.71
N TYR A 114 1.87 -9.51 -14.87
CA TYR A 114 1.26 -10.83 -15.04
C TYR A 114 2.23 -11.97 -14.70
N SER A 115 3.46 -11.90 -15.21
CA SER A 115 4.47 -12.96 -15.00
C SER A 115 4.87 -13.09 -13.53
N ALA A 116 4.98 -11.98 -12.80
CA ALA A 116 5.26 -11.95 -11.37
C ALA A 116 4.07 -12.50 -10.55
N ALA A 117 2.86 -12.01 -10.79
CA ALA A 117 1.64 -12.48 -10.12
C ALA A 117 1.42 -13.99 -10.31
N PHE A 118 1.58 -14.47 -11.55
CA PHE A 118 1.41 -15.87 -11.90
C PHE A 118 2.52 -16.76 -11.30
N SER A 119 3.78 -16.32 -11.35
CA SER A 119 4.90 -17.06 -10.76
C SER A 119 4.79 -17.15 -9.23
N ARG A 120 4.27 -16.10 -8.58
CA ARG A 120 3.96 -16.09 -7.15
C ARG A 120 2.83 -17.07 -6.81
N PHE A 121 1.72 -17.03 -7.57
CA PHE A 121 0.60 -17.97 -7.42
C PHE A 121 1.06 -19.43 -7.48
N VAL A 122 1.70 -19.83 -8.58
CA VAL A 122 2.12 -21.23 -8.81
C VAL A 122 3.17 -21.68 -7.78
N THR A 123 4.17 -20.85 -7.49
CA THR A 123 5.25 -21.24 -6.57
C THR A 123 4.72 -21.40 -5.14
N GLY A 124 3.98 -20.42 -4.61
CA GLY A 124 3.46 -20.49 -3.23
C GLY A 124 2.44 -21.61 -2.99
N LEU A 125 1.69 -22.02 -4.02
CA LEU A 125 0.77 -23.15 -3.95
C LEU A 125 1.52 -24.49 -3.87
N LEU A 126 2.57 -24.67 -4.68
CA LEU A 126 3.35 -25.90 -4.73
C LEU A 126 4.26 -26.05 -3.51
N ASP A 127 4.92 -24.98 -3.08
CA ASP A 127 5.75 -24.95 -1.87
C ASP A 127 4.93 -25.31 -0.61
N GLY A 128 3.68 -24.82 -0.54
CA GLY A 128 2.75 -25.12 0.57
C GLY A 128 2.33 -26.60 0.67
N HIS A 129 2.47 -27.37 -0.41
CA HIS A 129 2.17 -28.81 -0.47
C HIS A 129 3.43 -29.70 -0.48
N GLN A 130 4.63 -29.12 -0.39
CA GLN A 130 5.86 -29.89 -0.47
C GLN A 130 6.14 -30.73 0.79
N ASP A 131 6.33 -32.04 0.61
CA ASP A 131 6.74 -32.96 1.68
C ASP A 131 8.11 -32.55 2.28
N LYS A 132 8.11 -32.17 3.57
CA LYS A 132 9.33 -31.77 4.30
C LYS A 132 10.38 -32.89 4.39
N GLN A 133 10.00 -34.15 4.19
CA GLN A 133 10.92 -35.29 4.20
C GLN A 133 11.46 -35.67 2.82
N ARG A 134 10.78 -35.28 1.72
CA ARG A 134 11.14 -35.71 0.36
C ARG A 134 10.99 -34.59 -0.67
N LYS A 135 12.10 -34.27 -1.35
CA LYS A 135 12.12 -33.36 -2.50
C LYS A 135 11.42 -34.01 -3.70
N GLN A 136 10.15 -33.68 -3.91
CA GLN A 136 9.41 -34.01 -5.13
C GLN A 136 9.62 -32.93 -6.21
N SER A 137 9.32 -33.23 -7.47
CA SER A 137 9.34 -32.22 -8.53
C SER A 137 8.06 -31.38 -8.53
N MET A 138 8.14 -30.13 -9.01
CA MET A 138 6.98 -29.23 -9.12
C MET A 138 5.83 -29.87 -9.92
N TYR A 139 6.13 -30.57 -11.02
CA TYR A 139 5.15 -31.32 -11.81
C TYR A 139 4.49 -32.48 -11.03
N SER A 140 5.23 -33.17 -10.15
CA SER A 140 4.66 -34.22 -9.30
C SER A 140 3.65 -33.63 -8.31
N ILE A 141 4.02 -32.54 -7.63
CA ILE A 141 3.18 -31.85 -6.64
C ILE A 141 1.94 -31.27 -7.34
N ALA A 142 2.10 -30.63 -8.50
CA ALA A 142 1.01 -30.10 -9.30
C ALA A 142 -0.02 -31.18 -9.70
N LYS A 143 0.47 -32.35 -10.13
CA LYS A 143 -0.38 -33.51 -10.47
C LYS A 143 -1.16 -34.03 -9.26
N THR A 144 -0.60 -33.97 -8.05
CA THR A 144 -1.31 -34.36 -6.82
C THR A 144 -2.41 -33.36 -6.42
N ILE A 145 -2.24 -32.06 -6.70
CA ILE A 145 -3.22 -31.01 -6.37
C ILE A 145 -4.31 -30.88 -7.45
N GLY A 146 -4.06 -31.34 -8.68
CA GLY A 146 -4.92 -31.06 -9.83
C GLY A 146 -4.64 -29.70 -10.47
N LEU A 147 -3.43 -29.16 -10.29
CA LEU A 147 -2.97 -27.95 -10.95
C LEU A 147 -2.53 -28.28 -12.40
N PRO A 148 -3.01 -27.58 -13.44
CA PRO A 148 -2.63 -27.83 -14.83
C PRO A 148 -1.11 -27.79 -15.05
N ALA A 149 -0.56 -28.76 -15.79
CA ALA A 149 0.87 -28.83 -16.08
C ALA A 149 1.37 -27.59 -16.84
N THR A 150 0.52 -27.01 -17.69
CA THR A 150 0.75 -25.74 -18.40
C THR A 150 0.98 -24.55 -17.48
N PHE A 151 0.49 -24.58 -16.23
CA PHE A 151 0.78 -23.54 -15.24
C PHE A 151 2.18 -23.69 -14.64
N VAL A 152 2.65 -24.92 -14.43
CA VAL A 152 4.03 -25.20 -14.00
C VAL A 152 5.02 -24.81 -15.09
N GLU A 153 4.70 -25.14 -16.33
CA GLU A 153 5.45 -24.78 -17.54
C GLU A 153 5.50 -23.26 -17.77
N LEU A 154 4.36 -22.56 -17.73
CA LEU A 154 4.36 -21.09 -17.89
C LEU A 154 5.11 -20.39 -16.75
N ARG A 155 5.09 -20.92 -15.51
CA ARG A 155 5.95 -20.44 -14.43
C ARG A 155 7.42 -20.66 -14.76
N HIS A 156 7.81 -21.82 -15.30
CA HIS A 156 9.19 -22.08 -15.72
C HIS A 156 9.64 -21.08 -16.79
N GLN A 157 8.85 -20.94 -17.86
CA GLN A 157 9.08 -19.97 -18.93
C GLN A 157 9.25 -18.54 -18.38
N SER A 158 8.33 -18.10 -17.52
CA SER A 158 8.34 -16.76 -16.89
C SER A 158 9.49 -16.51 -15.88
N THR A 159 10.28 -17.51 -15.53
CA THR A 159 11.35 -17.40 -14.50
C THR A 159 12.74 -17.83 -14.97
N HIS A 160 12.84 -18.58 -16.07
CA HIS A 160 14.09 -19.15 -16.58
C HIS A 160 14.29 -18.98 -18.09
N GLU A 161 13.25 -18.57 -18.83
CA GLU A 161 13.28 -18.35 -20.28
C GLU A 161 12.89 -16.89 -20.60
N GLN A 162 12.48 -16.61 -21.84
CA GLN A 162 11.94 -15.31 -22.21
C GLN A 162 10.53 -15.11 -21.64
N LEU A 163 10.22 -13.87 -21.22
CA LEU A 163 8.89 -13.50 -20.73
C LEU A 163 7.80 -13.84 -21.76
N PRO A 164 6.73 -14.57 -21.40
CA PRO A 164 5.67 -14.93 -22.34
C PRO A 164 5.00 -13.75 -23.05
N SER A 165 4.32 -14.04 -24.17
CA SER A 165 3.52 -13.04 -24.89
C SER A 165 2.32 -12.57 -24.07
N LEU A 166 1.91 -11.31 -24.26
CA LEU A 166 0.81 -10.71 -23.50
C LEU A 166 -0.53 -11.45 -23.71
N ALA A 167 -0.76 -12.00 -24.91
CA ALA A 167 -1.95 -12.81 -25.21
C ALA A 167 -1.98 -14.14 -24.42
N LYS A 168 -0.82 -14.80 -24.28
CA LYS A 168 -0.66 -16.03 -23.48
C LYS A 168 -0.89 -15.73 -21.98
N LEU A 169 -0.33 -14.62 -21.49
CA LEU A 169 -0.51 -14.17 -20.10
C LEU A 169 -1.97 -13.81 -19.78
N ARG A 170 -2.62 -12.97 -20.59
CA ARG A 170 -4.06 -12.63 -20.48
C ARG A 170 -4.95 -13.87 -20.39
N THR A 171 -4.74 -14.81 -21.31
CA THR A 171 -5.52 -16.06 -21.39
C THR A 171 -5.30 -16.95 -20.18
N VAL A 172 -4.05 -17.10 -19.72
CA VAL A 172 -3.74 -17.97 -18.58
C VAL A 172 -4.12 -17.33 -17.24
N ALA A 173 -4.06 -16.00 -17.10
CA ALA A 173 -4.55 -15.30 -15.91
C ALA A 173 -6.06 -15.52 -15.69
N LYS A 174 -6.88 -15.42 -16.74
CA LYS A 174 -8.32 -15.77 -16.69
C LYS A 174 -8.54 -17.23 -16.26
N LYS A 175 -7.80 -18.17 -16.88
CA LYS A 175 -7.87 -19.61 -16.52
C LYS A 175 -7.40 -19.88 -15.08
N ALA A 176 -6.44 -19.11 -14.56
CA ALA A 176 -5.97 -19.22 -13.18
C ALA A 176 -7.00 -18.69 -12.17
N LEU A 177 -7.64 -17.54 -12.44
CA LEU A 177 -8.72 -17.03 -11.57
C LEU A 177 -9.89 -18.01 -11.48
N LEU A 178 -10.28 -18.65 -12.58
CA LEU A 178 -11.30 -19.71 -12.61
C LEU A 178 -10.86 -20.98 -11.86
N TRP A 179 -9.58 -21.38 -11.97
CA TRP A 179 -9.05 -22.51 -11.19
C TRP A 179 -9.05 -22.21 -9.68
N ILE A 180 -8.65 -21.00 -9.27
CA ILE A 180 -8.67 -20.56 -7.86
C ILE A 180 -10.11 -20.44 -7.34
N TRP A 181 -11.09 -20.15 -8.21
CA TRP A 181 -12.51 -20.17 -7.84
C TRP A 181 -12.96 -21.56 -7.37
N GLU A 182 -12.80 -22.58 -8.23
CA GLU A 182 -13.17 -23.97 -7.90
C GLU A 182 -12.33 -24.54 -6.74
N TYR A 183 -11.03 -24.24 -6.71
CA TYR A 183 -10.11 -24.76 -5.69
C TYR A 183 -10.27 -24.10 -4.30
N TYR A 184 -10.80 -22.88 -4.22
CA TYR A 184 -10.85 -22.13 -2.96
C TYR A 184 -12.15 -21.35 -2.74
N TRP A 185 -12.47 -20.37 -3.60
CA TRP A 185 -13.55 -19.41 -3.32
C TRP A 185 -14.96 -20.01 -3.31
N LYS A 186 -15.20 -21.07 -4.10
CA LYS A 186 -16.44 -21.86 -4.14
C LYS A 186 -16.63 -22.67 -2.84
N GLN A 187 -15.54 -23.17 -2.26
CA GLN A 187 -15.55 -23.98 -1.03
C GLN A 187 -15.87 -23.16 0.23
N LEU A 188 -15.77 -21.83 0.17
CA LEU A 188 -16.27 -20.93 1.23
C LEU A 188 -17.81 -20.90 1.32
N GLY A 189 -18.52 -21.53 0.37
CA GLY A 189 -19.97 -21.69 0.38
C GLY A 189 -20.74 -20.37 0.25
N GLU A 190 -22.03 -20.41 0.56
CA GLU A 190 -22.81 -19.20 0.81
C GLU A 190 -22.80 -18.83 2.30
N ASP A 191 -23.13 -17.58 2.61
CA ASP A 191 -23.31 -17.16 3.99
C ASP A 191 -24.72 -17.55 4.47
N ASN A 192 -24.83 -18.52 5.38
CA ASN A 192 -26.11 -18.83 6.03
C ASN A 192 -26.42 -17.90 7.22
N SER A 193 -25.74 -16.75 7.35
CA SER A 193 -26.12 -15.69 8.28
C SER A 193 -27.54 -15.16 8.02
N ASP A 194 -28.19 -14.62 9.06
CA ASP A 194 -29.50 -13.98 8.97
C ASP A 194 -29.54 -12.97 7.80
N THR A 195 -30.56 -13.07 6.95
CA THR A 195 -30.79 -12.16 5.82
C THR A 195 -31.00 -10.72 6.28
N CYS A 196 -31.55 -10.50 7.48
CA CYS A 196 -31.61 -9.20 8.13
C CYS A 196 -30.20 -8.66 8.43
N ARG A 197 -29.28 -9.50 8.92
CA ARG A 197 -27.88 -9.12 9.21
C ARG A 197 -27.10 -8.78 7.93
N LYS A 198 -27.35 -9.50 6.82
CA LYS A 198 -26.80 -9.15 5.51
C LYS A 198 -27.29 -7.79 5.02
N ALA A 199 -28.59 -7.50 5.15
CA ALA A 199 -29.15 -6.21 4.76
C ALA A 199 -28.53 -5.06 5.57
N VAL A 200 -28.40 -5.23 6.89
CA VAL A 200 -27.73 -4.27 7.79
C VAL A 200 -26.26 -4.07 7.38
N LEU A 201 -25.48 -5.14 7.20
CA LEU A 201 -24.07 -5.02 6.83
C LEU A 201 -23.87 -4.38 5.44
N ARG A 202 -24.77 -4.64 4.48
CA ARG A 202 -24.78 -3.99 3.17
C ARG A 202 -25.05 -2.49 3.27
N TYR A 203 -26.08 -2.09 4.02
CA TYR A 203 -26.39 -0.67 4.30
C TYR A 203 -25.20 0.06 4.95
N LEU A 204 -24.57 -0.55 5.96
CA LEU A 204 -23.39 0.03 6.61
C LEU A 204 -22.19 0.16 5.65
N SER A 205 -22.06 -0.74 4.67
CA SER A 205 -20.99 -0.73 3.67
C SER A 205 -21.23 0.20 2.47
N GLU A 206 -22.46 0.61 2.21
CA GLU A 206 -22.83 1.48 1.09
C GLU A 206 -22.52 2.95 1.41
N GLY A 207 -22.16 3.74 0.39
CA GLY A 207 -21.82 5.17 0.49
C GLY A 207 -22.61 6.07 -0.45
N ASP A 208 -23.45 5.51 -1.31
CA ASP A 208 -24.34 6.23 -2.23
C ASP A 208 -25.72 6.43 -1.57
N GLU A 209 -26.13 7.68 -1.33
CA GLU A 209 -27.42 8.00 -0.67
C GLU A 209 -28.64 7.45 -1.43
N SER A 210 -28.59 7.43 -2.76
CA SER A 210 -29.69 6.91 -3.58
C SER A 210 -29.85 5.40 -3.39
N LYS A 211 -28.72 4.70 -3.25
CA LYS A 211 -28.71 3.26 -2.91
C LYS A 211 -29.09 3.05 -1.44
N LEU A 212 -28.62 3.88 -0.51
CA LEU A 212 -29.00 3.81 0.91
C LEU A 212 -30.52 3.95 1.12
N ALA A 213 -31.21 4.81 0.38
CA ALA A 213 -32.67 4.93 0.43
C ALA A 213 -33.38 3.61 0.04
N ALA A 214 -32.98 3.00 -1.08
CA ALA A 214 -33.52 1.72 -1.53
C ALA A 214 -33.19 0.58 -0.55
N LEU A 215 -31.96 0.55 -0.02
CA LEU A 215 -31.52 -0.41 1.00
C LEU A 215 -32.28 -0.26 2.31
N PHE A 216 -32.66 0.97 2.69
CA PHE A 216 -33.49 1.23 3.88
C PHE A 216 -34.91 0.69 3.69
N GLN A 217 -35.50 0.85 2.50
CA GLN A 217 -36.81 0.28 2.19
C GLN A 217 -36.82 -1.26 2.25
N GLU A 218 -35.70 -1.92 1.94
CA GLU A 218 -35.61 -3.38 2.14
C GLU A 218 -35.76 -3.81 3.61
N PHE A 219 -35.54 -2.92 4.60
CA PHE A 219 -35.76 -3.24 6.01
C PHE A 219 -37.24 -3.43 6.38
N GLU A 220 -38.19 -2.88 5.61
CA GLU A 220 -39.64 -3.07 5.84
C GLU A 220 -40.09 -4.55 5.74
N ARG A 221 -39.22 -5.43 5.21
CA ARG A 221 -39.44 -6.89 5.15
C ARG A 221 -39.28 -7.60 6.50
N TRP A 222 -38.79 -6.91 7.54
CA TRP A 222 -38.62 -7.47 8.89
C TRP A 222 -39.26 -6.55 9.95
N PRO A 223 -39.75 -7.08 11.08
CA PRO A 223 -40.24 -6.23 12.17
C PRO A 223 -39.08 -5.35 12.72
N PRO A 224 -39.34 -4.08 13.05
CA PRO A 224 -38.31 -3.10 13.40
C PRO A 224 -37.47 -3.53 14.63
N GLU A 225 -38.08 -4.20 15.61
CA GLU A 225 -37.38 -4.81 16.75
C GLU A 225 -36.26 -5.78 16.32
N ARG A 226 -36.49 -6.60 15.28
CA ARG A 226 -35.49 -7.54 14.75
C ARG A 226 -34.37 -6.79 14.04
N VAL A 227 -34.69 -5.74 13.28
CA VAL A 227 -33.68 -4.90 12.61
C VAL A 227 -32.83 -4.20 13.67
N LEU A 228 -33.43 -3.52 14.64
CA LEU A 228 -32.75 -2.85 15.74
C LEU A 228 -31.87 -3.79 16.56
N LYS A 229 -32.36 -4.98 16.93
CA LYS A 229 -31.56 -6.01 17.62
C LYS A 229 -30.37 -6.44 16.76
N THR A 230 -30.58 -6.68 15.47
CA THR A 230 -29.52 -7.06 14.53
C THR A 230 -28.47 -5.95 14.39
N VAL A 231 -28.89 -4.67 14.34
CA VAL A 231 -27.99 -3.52 14.33
C VAL A 231 -27.20 -3.42 15.64
N GLN A 232 -27.78 -3.74 16.80
CA GLN A 232 -27.05 -3.81 18.07
C GLN A 232 -26.03 -4.97 18.10
N GLU A 233 -26.41 -6.17 17.65
CA GLU A 233 -25.50 -7.32 17.53
C GLU A 233 -24.35 -7.06 16.53
N VAL A 234 -24.61 -6.29 15.47
CA VAL A 234 -23.60 -5.81 14.52
C VAL A 234 -22.72 -4.74 15.19
N LYS A 235 -23.29 -3.71 15.81
CA LYS A 235 -22.57 -2.65 16.55
C LYS A 235 -21.63 -3.21 17.63
N GLY A 236 -22.02 -4.28 18.32
CA GLY A 236 -21.18 -4.98 19.30
C GLY A 236 -20.10 -5.90 18.73
N SER A 237 -20.11 -6.20 17.42
CA SER A 237 -19.13 -7.07 16.75
C SER A 237 -18.26 -6.36 15.69
N LEU A 238 -18.52 -5.08 15.40
CA LEU A 238 -17.75 -4.27 14.44
C LEU A 238 -16.74 -3.33 15.13
N PRO A 239 -15.44 -3.62 15.13
CA PRO A 239 -14.43 -2.64 15.52
C PRO A 239 -14.31 -1.52 14.47
N GLY A 240 -14.56 -0.27 14.88
CA GLY A 240 -14.32 0.95 14.09
C GLY A 240 -15.40 2.02 14.25
N ASN A 241 -14.99 3.27 14.48
CA ASN A 241 -15.90 4.39 14.80
C ASN A 241 -16.95 4.64 13.70
N GLN A 242 -16.58 4.54 12.41
CA GLN A 242 -17.53 4.70 11.29
C GLN A 242 -18.66 3.66 11.32
N ALA A 243 -18.37 2.40 11.69
CA ALA A 243 -19.39 1.37 11.83
C ALA A 243 -20.31 1.65 13.03
N PHE A 244 -19.75 2.10 14.15
CA PHE A 244 -20.52 2.52 15.33
C PHE A 244 -21.45 3.69 15.01
N LEU A 245 -20.97 4.69 14.26
CA LEU A 245 -21.73 5.87 13.84
C LEU A 245 -22.85 5.52 12.86
N LYS A 246 -22.58 4.81 11.75
CA LYS A 246 -23.64 4.37 10.84
C LYS A 246 -24.65 3.42 11.51
N CYS A 247 -24.23 2.59 12.47
CA CYS A 247 -25.17 1.83 13.29
C CYS A 247 -26.03 2.72 14.20
N ALA A 248 -25.50 3.83 14.72
CA ALA A 248 -26.26 4.78 15.52
C ALA A 248 -27.25 5.59 14.67
N GLU A 249 -26.81 6.10 13.52
CA GLU A 249 -27.63 6.77 12.50
C GLU A 249 -28.78 5.85 12.06
N LEU A 250 -28.50 4.60 11.67
CA LEU A 250 -29.53 3.63 11.30
C LEU A 250 -30.52 3.36 12.45
N MET A 251 -30.07 3.28 13.70
CA MET A 251 -30.97 3.14 14.86
C MET A 251 -31.81 4.39 15.13
N GLN A 252 -31.32 5.58 14.80
CA GLN A 252 -32.09 6.83 14.90
C GLN A 252 -33.13 6.91 13.79
N ARG A 253 -32.71 6.72 12.53
CA ARG A 253 -33.56 6.75 11.32
C ARG A 253 -34.70 5.72 11.38
N LEU A 254 -34.45 4.55 11.98
CA LEU A 254 -35.48 3.55 12.28
C LEU A 254 -36.50 4.05 13.33
N ARG A 255 -36.07 4.73 14.39
CA ARG A 255 -36.96 5.29 15.43
C ARG A 255 -37.82 6.42 14.90
N GLU A 256 -37.24 7.35 14.17
CA GLU A 256 -37.95 8.46 13.51
C GLU A 256 -39.07 7.89 12.61
N SER A 257 -38.77 6.83 11.85
CA SER A 257 -39.77 6.14 11.02
C SER A 257 -40.88 5.39 11.77
N GLU A 258 -40.75 5.17 13.08
CA GLU A 258 -41.83 4.68 13.96
C GLU A 258 -42.65 5.80 14.60
N GLU A 259 -42.07 6.99 14.79
CA GLU A 259 -42.79 8.14 15.35
C GLU A 259 -43.72 8.78 14.32
N ASP A 260 -43.30 8.90 13.06
CA ASP A 260 -44.17 9.28 11.93
C ASP A 260 -45.35 8.32 11.71
N LYS A 261 -45.26 7.08 12.21
CA LYS A 261 -46.32 6.06 12.11
C LYS A 261 -47.31 6.06 13.30
N LYS A 262 -47.16 6.97 14.28
CA LYS A 262 -48.12 7.13 15.40
C LYS A 262 -49.17 8.21 15.08
N PRO A 263 -50.48 7.89 15.11
CA PRO A 263 -51.52 8.87 14.81
C PRO A 263 -51.64 9.93 15.91
N SER A 264 -51.61 11.21 15.52
CA SER A 264 -51.72 12.34 16.42
C SER A 264 -53.10 12.42 17.09
N LYS A 265 -53.13 12.47 18.42
CA LYS A 265 -54.36 12.82 19.17
C LYS A 265 -54.46 14.34 19.31
N SER A 266 -55.44 14.92 18.65
CA SER A 266 -55.79 16.34 18.79
C SER A 266 -56.37 16.65 20.17
N GLY A 267 -56.06 17.85 20.66
CA GLY A 267 -56.29 18.20 22.07
C GLY A 267 -57.74 18.55 22.45
N THR A 268 -57.94 18.64 23.75
CA THR A 268 -58.86 19.57 24.41
C THR A 268 -58.22 19.98 25.74
N ALA A 269 -58.51 21.18 26.23
CA ALA A 269 -58.01 21.69 27.50
C ALA A 269 -59.16 22.35 28.26
N ASP A 270 -59.32 22.03 29.55
CA ASP A 270 -60.03 22.89 30.49
C ASP A 270 -59.55 22.66 31.94
N THR A 271 -59.88 23.63 32.79
CA THR A 271 -59.71 23.82 34.23
C THR A 271 -59.83 22.58 35.13
N THR A 272 -59.04 22.47 36.21
CA THR A 272 -59.29 23.15 37.50
C THR A 272 -58.12 22.99 38.50
N MET A 273 -58.15 23.74 39.61
CA MET A 273 -57.23 23.59 40.76
C MET A 273 -57.86 22.72 41.86
N LYS A 274 -57.06 21.90 42.57
CA LYS A 274 -56.71 22.10 44.01
C LYS A 274 -55.95 20.93 44.66
N ASP A 275 -55.11 21.31 45.63
CA ASP A 275 -54.79 20.71 46.94
C ASP A 275 -55.11 19.22 47.20
N THR A 276 -54.12 18.46 47.71
CA THR A 276 -53.96 17.99 49.13
C THR A 276 -53.15 16.67 49.18
N GLU A 277 -52.24 16.54 50.15
CA GLU A 277 -51.63 15.26 50.62
C GLU A 277 -52.61 14.55 51.61
N PRO A 278 -52.30 13.45 52.36
CA PRO A 278 -51.10 12.58 52.37
C PRO A 278 -51.37 11.04 52.48
N ASP A 279 -50.27 10.28 52.50
CA ASP A 279 -49.99 9.08 53.34
C ASP A 279 -50.68 7.70 53.18
N THR A 280 -50.06 6.69 53.85
CA THR A 280 -50.43 5.27 54.04
C THR A 280 -50.35 4.35 52.80
N CYS A 281 -49.52 3.28 52.74
CA CYS A 281 -49.45 2.00 53.50
C CYS A 281 -50.57 1.01 53.10
N GLU A 282 -50.41 -0.31 53.00
CA GLU A 282 -49.39 -1.29 53.47
C GLU A 282 -49.25 -2.47 52.44
N ALA A 283 -48.16 -3.25 52.43
CA ALA A 283 -48.05 -4.70 52.80
C ALA A 283 -49.21 -5.66 52.42
N ASP A 284 -49.04 -6.95 52.10
CA ASP A 284 -47.92 -7.84 51.67
C ASP A 284 -48.60 -9.08 50.98
N GLU A 285 -48.14 -10.34 50.80
CA GLU A 285 -47.05 -11.22 51.26
C GLU A 285 -46.87 -12.40 50.23
N GLN A 286 -46.02 -13.40 50.51
CA GLN A 286 -45.70 -14.63 49.73
C GLN A 286 -44.87 -14.44 48.42
N ASP A 287 -43.65 -14.97 48.25
CA ASP A 287 -43.02 -16.27 48.60
C ASP A 287 -43.51 -17.46 47.72
N ASP A 288 -42.72 -18.50 47.40
CA ASP A 288 -41.69 -19.12 48.24
C ASP A 288 -40.60 -19.95 47.49
N PHE A 289 -39.50 -20.25 48.21
CA PHE A 289 -38.35 -21.19 48.03
C PHE A 289 -37.78 -21.56 46.62
N GLY A 290 -36.46 -21.83 46.48
CA GLY A 290 -35.35 -21.77 47.46
C GLY A 290 -34.46 -23.03 47.50
N TRP A 291 -33.21 -22.84 47.97
CA TRP A 291 -32.19 -23.86 48.36
C TRP A 291 -31.39 -24.58 47.24
N SER A 292 -30.08 -24.85 47.36
CA SER A 292 -29.10 -24.41 48.40
C SER A 292 -27.62 -24.39 47.95
N GLN A 293 -26.91 -23.49 48.64
CA GLN A 293 -25.48 -23.20 48.80
C GLN A 293 -24.47 -24.38 48.82
N ILE A 294 -23.18 -24.04 48.68
CA ILE A 294 -22.13 -24.26 49.71
C ILE A 294 -21.13 -23.07 49.66
N ALA A 295 -20.52 -22.70 50.80
CA ALA A 295 -19.64 -21.53 50.90
C ALA A 295 -18.51 -21.68 51.94
N THR A 296 -17.44 -20.87 51.81
CA THR A 296 -16.40 -20.59 52.83
C THR A 296 -15.84 -19.17 52.56
N SER A 297 -16.27 -18.12 53.27
CA SER A 297 -15.78 -17.63 54.57
C SER A 297 -14.49 -16.78 54.51
N ARG A 298 -14.61 -15.43 54.48
CA ARG A 298 -14.46 -14.46 55.61
C ARG A 298 -13.03 -13.87 55.73
N PRO A 299 -12.78 -12.77 56.50
CA PRO A 299 -13.64 -11.71 57.08
C PRO A 299 -13.32 -10.31 56.44
N PHE A 300 -13.88 -9.14 56.79
CA PHE A 300 -13.95 -8.44 58.09
C PHE A 300 -15.07 -7.37 58.16
N LEU A 301 -15.27 -6.73 59.33
CA LEU A 301 -16.52 -6.05 59.69
C LEU A 301 -16.33 -4.79 60.57
N ARG A 302 -17.00 -3.66 60.21
CA ARG A 302 -17.25 -2.44 61.04
C ARG A 302 -15.99 -1.62 61.45
N GLN A 303 -16.06 -0.37 61.92
CA GLN A 303 -17.20 0.45 62.40
C GLN A 303 -17.06 1.98 62.14
N LYS A 304 -18.22 2.66 62.12
CA LYS A 304 -18.53 4.11 62.19
C LYS A 304 -17.42 5.10 62.61
N ILE A 305 -17.42 6.27 61.93
CA ILE A 305 -17.66 7.63 62.49
C ILE A 305 -18.41 8.44 61.40
N GLY A 306 -19.13 9.50 61.75
CA GLY A 306 -19.92 10.29 60.80
C GLY A 306 -19.65 11.79 60.87
N PHE A 307 -20.05 12.50 59.80
CA PHE A 307 -20.08 13.96 59.63
C PHE A 307 -18.78 14.75 59.83
N LEU A 308 -18.21 15.22 58.72
CA LEU A 308 -18.23 16.66 58.38
C LEU A 308 -18.12 16.87 56.86
N SER A 309 -18.42 18.08 56.40
CA SER A 309 -18.62 18.37 54.97
C SER A 309 -17.32 18.50 54.17
N SER A 310 -17.28 17.83 53.01
CA SER A 310 -16.55 18.32 51.83
C SER A 310 -17.26 17.78 50.59
N ALA A 311 -17.50 18.63 49.59
CA ALA A 311 -18.09 18.21 48.33
C ALA A 311 -17.12 17.30 47.56
N LEU A 312 -17.56 16.08 47.25
CA LEU A 312 -16.89 15.19 46.30
C LEU A 312 -17.14 15.70 44.88
N VAL A 313 -16.42 16.74 44.50
CA VAL A 313 -16.31 17.17 43.09
C VAL A 313 -15.63 16.03 42.34
N ALA A 314 -16.42 15.26 41.58
CA ALA A 314 -15.89 14.28 40.66
C ALA A 314 -14.99 15.01 39.65
N THR A 315 -13.70 14.69 39.66
CA THR A 315 -12.74 15.30 38.75
C THR A 315 -13.00 14.79 37.33
N ARG A 316 -13.70 15.61 36.53
CA ARG A 316 -13.72 15.54 35.07
C ARG A 316 -12.27 15.40 34.56
N ALA A 317 -12.07 14.49 33.62
CA ALA A 317 -10.77 14.21 33.01
C ALA A 317 -10.84 14.51 31.51
N MET A 318 -9.75 15.04 30.94
CA MET A 318 -9.73 15.50 29.55
C MET A 318 -9.75 14.32 28.56
N HIS A 319 -10.76 14.27 27.70
CA HIS A 319 -10.88 13.19 26.70
C HIS A 319 -10.14 13.52 25.39
N ILE A 320 -8.87 13.11 25.30
CA ILE A 320 -8.09 13.15 24.05
C ILE A 320 -7.92 11.73 23.49
N GLN A 321 -8.47 11.48 22.30
CA GLN A 321 -8.20 10.28 21.52
C GLN A 321 -7.13 10.56 20.45
N SER A 322 -5.96 9.90 20.58
CA SER A 322 -4.94 9.87 19.52
C SER A 322 -5.36 8.92 18.38
N ILE A 323 -5.35 9.41 17.14
CA ILE A 323 -5.72 8.68 15.93
C ILE A 323 -4.46 8.53 15.06
N PRO A 324 -3.92 7.33 14.86
CA PRO A 324 -2.76 7.11 13.99
C PRO A 324 -3.17 7.21 12.51
N MET A 325 -2.73 8.26 11.83
CA MET A 325 -3.02 8.51 10.40
C MET A 325 -1.90 7.90 9.56
N TRP A 326 -1.87 6.57 9.51
CA TRP A 326 -0.79 5.78 8.90
C TRP A 326 -1.19 5.24 7.52
N GLU A 327 -1.01 6.05 6.49
CA GLU A 327 -1.14 5.66 5.08
C GLU A 327 0.23 5.47 4.41
N GLY A 328 0.42 4.30 3.80
CA GLY A 328 1.66 3.94 3.09
C GLY A 328 2.88 3.88 4.00
N SER A 329 3.63 4.99 4.07
CA SER A 329 4.82 5.16 4.91
C SER A 329 4.74 6.33 5.91
N SER A 330 3.60 7.03 5.95
CA SER A 330 3.35 8.08 6.94
C SER A 330 3.23 7.52 8.36
N ASN A 331 3.54 8.36 9.34
CA ASN A 331 3.56 8.01 10.77
C ASN A 331 2.89 9.11 11.62
N ASN A 332 1.93 9.81 11.01
CA ASN A 332 1.27 10.99 11.54
C ASN A 332 0.26 10.62 12.64
N TYR A 333 -0.09 11.60 13.47
CA TYR A 333 -1.19 11.52 14.43
C TYR A 333 -2.15 12.71 14.25
N ALA A 334 -3.43 12.40 14.15
CA ALA A 334 -4.50 13.35 14.43
C ALA A 334 -4.98 13.17 15.89
N TYR A 335 -5.57 14.20 16.48
CA TYR A 335 -6.07 14.14 17.86
C TYR A 335 -7.50 14.64 17.95
N LEU A 336 -8.42 13.79 18.40
CA LEU A 336 -9.81 14.16 18.68
C LEU A 336 -9.95 14.54 20.16
N VAL A 337 -10.32 15.79 20.42
CA VAL A 337 -10.64 16.32 21.75
C VAL A 337 -12.14 16.50 21.85
N VAL A 338 -12.77 15.95 22.89
CA VAL A 338 -14.24 15.99 23.06
C VAL A 338 -14.60 16.62 24.40
N ASP A 339 -15.50 17.61 24.41
CA ASP A 339 -16.14 18.07 25.64
C ASP A 339 -17.22 17.07 26.06
N ASP A 340 -17.04 16.45 27.23
CA ASP A 340 -17.90 15.33 27.64
C ASP A 340 -19.32 15.76 28.07
N LYS A 341 -19.61 17.07 28.10
CA LYS A 341 -20.87 17.66 28.60
C LYS A 341 -21.68 18.32 27.47
N SER A 342 -21.05 19.07 26.55
CA SER A 342 -21.73 19.57 25.36
C SER A 342 -21.72 18.57 24.19
N LYS A 343 -20.76 17.63 24.18
CA LYS A 343 -20.46 16.71 23.08
C LYS A 343 -19.91 17.38 21.81
N ASP A 344 -19.53 18.65 21.91
CA ASP A 344 -18.71 19.29 20.87
C ASP A 344 -17.32 18.65 20.82
N ALA A 345 -16.70 18.64 19.64
CA ALA A 345 -15.37 18.09 19.44
C ALA A 345 -14.50 18.99 18.54
N ILE A 346 -13.20 18.97 18.77
CA ILE A 346 -12.17 19.51 17.87
C ILE A 346 -11.27 18.37 17.43
N ILE A 347 -10.96 18.31 16.14
CA ILE A 347 -9.91 17.44 15.61
C ILE A 347 -8.69 18.28 15.25
N VAL A 348 -7.53 17.87 15.75
CA VAL A 348 -6.21 18.48 15.50
C VAL A 348 -5.48 17.62 14.47
N ASP A 349 -4.81 18.27 13.52
CA ASP A 349 -3.98 17.69 12.45
C ASP A 349 -4.60 16.48 11.70
N PRO A 350 -5.84 16.60 11.14
CA PRO A 350 -6.50 15.52 10.40
C PRO A 350 -5.87 15.30 9.00
N ALA A 351 -4.66 14.77 8.95
CA ALA A 351 -3.97 14.42 7.71
C ALA A 351 -4.80 13.38 6.91
N ASN A 352 -5.07 13.68 5.63
CA ASN A 352 -5.98 12.94 4.75
C ASN A 352 -7.39 12.76 5.37
N PRO A 353 -8.17 13.85 5.51
CA PRO A 353 -9.54 13.76 6.01
C PRO A 353 -10.41 12.98 5.00
N PRO A 354 -11.26 12.04 5.46
CA PRO A 354 -12.13 11.27 4.56
C PRO A 354 -13.15 12.17 3.83
N GLU A 355 -13.63 11.74 2.67
CA GLU A 355 -14.48 12.52 1.74
C GLU A 355 -15.67 13.23 2.41
N TYR A 356 -16.29 12.64 3.45
CA TYR A 356 -17.38 13.30 4.17
C TYR A 356 -16.92 14.50 5.02
N ILE A 357 -15.71 14.48 5.58
CA ILE A 357 -15.14 15.67 6.25
C ILE A 357 -14.77 16.73 5.20
N LEU A 358 -14.30 16.35 4.02
CA LEU A 358 -14.08 17.30 2.92
C LEU A 358 -15.39 17.97 2.47
N ALA A 359 -16.47 17.20 2.31
CA ALA A 359 -17.80 17.75 2.02
C ALA A 359 -18.35 18.64 3.16
N GLU A 360 -17.98 18.38 4.41
CA GLU A 360 -18.34 19.22 5.56
C GLU A 360 -17.39 20.44 5.73
N LEU A 361 -16.23 20.46 5.08
CA LEU A 361 -15.34 21.64 5.00
C LEU A 361 -15.79 22.62 3.92
N ASP A 362 -16.48 22.15 2.88
CA ASP A 362 -17.26 22.99 1.94
C ASP A 362 -18.53 23.60 2.59
N ASN A 363 -18.90 23.17 3.81
CA ASN A 363 -20.02 23.70 4.58
C ASN A 363 -19.55 24.92 5.41
N PRO A 364 -20.09 26.13 5.24
CA PRO A 364 -19.62 27.37 5.89
C PRO A 364 -20.04 27.47 7.38
N LYS A 365 -19.92 26.37 8.12
CA LYS A 365 -20.26 26.21 9.54
C LYS A 365 -19.13 25.61 10.39
N ILE A 366 -18.08 25.05 9.79
CA ILE A 366 -16.93 24.53 10.52
C ILE A 366 -15.89 25.64 10.67
N ASP A 367 -15.53 25.97 11.90
CA ASP A 367 -14.40 26.86 12.18
C ASP A 367 -13.07 26.10 12.04
N ILE A 368 -12.25 26.55 11.09
CA ILE A 368 -10.93 25.98 10.80
C ILE A 368 -9.89 26.89 11.45
N ILE A 369 -9.35 26.43 12.58
CA ILE A 369 -8.48 27.24 13.46
C ILE A 369 -7.01 26.87 13.20
N GLY A 370 -6.24 27.76 12.59
CA GLY A 370 -4.88 27.43 12.12
C GLY A 370 -3.98 28.62 11.80
N GLY A 371 -2.82 28.32 11.24
CA GLY A 371 -1.88 29.31 10.73
C GLY A 371 -2.46 30.11 9.56
N LYS A 372 -2.05 31.37 9.43
CA LYS A 372 -2.67 32.34 8.49
C LYS A 372 -2.51 31.97 7.00
N ASP A 373 -1.50 31.14 6.69
CA ASP A 373 -1.10 30.78 5.32
C ASP A 373 -1.62 29.38 4.93
N CYS A 374 -2.36 28.72 5.82
CA CYS A 374 -2.96 27.39 5.60
C CYS A 374 -4.32 27.51 4.87
N ASP A 375 -4.55 26.66 3.87
CA ASP A 375 -5.81 26.64 3.11
C ASP A 375 -7.06 26.44 4.00
N GLY A 376 -8.13 27.19 3.69
CA GLY A 376 -9.43 27.08 4.36
C GLY A 376 -9.55 27.71 5.75
N VAL A 377 -8.47 28.21 6.36
CA VAL A 377 -8.51 28.75 7.74
C VAL A 377 -9.53 29.90 7.89
N THR A 378 -10.52 29.70 8.78
CA THR A 378 -11.52 30.72 9.13
C THR A 378 -11.02 31.62 10.26
N LYS A 379 -10.15 31.11 11.13
CA LYS A 379 -9.62 31.85 12.28
C LYS A 379 -8.15 31.53 12.58
N THR A 380 -7.29 32.54 12.54
CA THR A 380 -5.95 32.48 13.13
C THR A 380 -5.96 33.16 14.51
N PRO A 381 -5.78 32.41 15.62
CA PRO A 381 -5.69 33.01 16.96
C PRO A 381 -4.33 33.68 17.16
N GLY A 382 -4.30 34.82 17.85
CA GLY A 382 -3.04 35.49 18.21
C GLY A 382 -2.19 34.69 19.21
N HIS A 383 -0.88 34.97 19.27
CA HIS A 383 -0.02 34.36 20.30
C HIS A 383 -0.53 34.72 21.71
N GLY A 384 -0.91 33.70 22.47
CA GLY A 384 -1.49 33.84 23.80
C GLY A 384 -3.02 33.96 23.84
N GLU A 385 -3.71 34.10 22.70
CA GLU A 385 -5.17 34.16 22.63
C GLU A 385 -5.80 32.84 23.06
N THR A 386 -6.92 32.91 23.76
CA THR A 386 -7.70 31.76 24.23
C THR A 386 -9.08 31.66 23.60
N PHE A 387 -9.48 30.46 23.22
CA PHE A 387 -10.86 30.11 22.83
C PHE A 387 -11.33 28.87 23.62
N LYS A 388 -12.57 28.45 23.43
CA LYS A 388 -13.18 27.36 24.21
C LYS A 388 -13.95 26.36 23.37
N LEU A 389 -13.99 25.12 23.87
CA LEU A 389 -14.83 24.02 23.42
C LEU A 389 -15.57 23.51 24.66
N GLY A 390 -16.85 23.87 24.83
CA GLY A 390 -17.57 23.65 26.08
C GLY A 390 -16.86 24.28 27.29
N ASP A 391 -16.47 23.46 28.27
CA ASP A 391 -15.68 23.91 29.42
C ASP A 391 -14.16 23.93 29.13
N ILE A 392 -13.69 23.21 28.10
CA ILE A 392 -12.27 23.08 27.73
C ILE A 392 -11.76 24.42 27.18
N THR A 393 -10.59 24.86 27.65
CA THR A 393 -9.95 26.10 27.19
C THR A 393 -8.71 25.79 26.36
N PHE A 394 -8.67 26.30 25.14
CA PHE A 394 -7.54 26.22 24.21
C PHE A 394 -6.81 27.57 24.19
N LYS A 395 -5.48 27.54 24.04
CA LYS A 395 -4.61 28.72 23.94
C LYS A 395 -3.64 28.56 22.78
N GLY A 396 -3.64 29.52 21.86
CA GLY A 396 -2.68 29.56 20.75
C GLY A 396 -1.28 29.94 21.24
N VAL A 397 -0.28 29.13 20.92
CA VAL A 397 1.13 29.36 21.23
C VAL A 397 1.92 29.32 19.92
N HIS A 398 2.07 30.47 19.26
CA HIS A 398 2.83 30.58 18.02
C HIS A 398 4.28 30.12 18.21
N THR A 399 4.74 29.24 17.33
CA THR A 399 6.08 28.61 17.33
C THR A 399 6.66 28.57 15.91
N PRO A 400 6.85 29.73 15.25
CA PRO A 400 7.46 29.78 13.93
C PRO A 400 8.87 29.17 13.97
N CYS A 401 9.16 28.28 13.02
CA CYS A 401 10.50 27.81 12.64
C CYS A 401 10.41 26.63 11.66
N HIS A 402 9.45 25.73 11.89
CA HIS A 402 9.20 24.59 11.01
C HIS A 402 8.56 25.09 9.72
N THR A 403 7.34 25.62 9.86
CA THR A 403 6.79 26.69 9.01
C THR A 403 6.85 28.02 9.76
N GLN A 404 6.66 29.14 9.06
CA GLN A 404 6.56 30.48 9.65
C GLN A 404 5.19 30.79 10.28
N ASP A 405 4.15 30.00 9.98
CA ASP A 405 2.80 30.16 10.54
C ASP A 405 2.46 29.14 11.65
N SER A 406 3.40 28.26 12.01
CA SER A 406 3.24 27.18 13.00
C SER A 406 2.67 27.64 14.35
N ILE A 407 1.56 27.02 14.80
CA ILE A 407 0.91 27.26 16.10
C ILE A 407 0.82 25.94 16.88
N CYS A 408 1.38 25.92 18.09
CA CYS A 408 1.08 24.89 19.08
C CYS A 408 -0.21 25.27 19.86
N PHE A 409 -1.04 24.31 20.21
CA PHE A 409 -2.25 24.54 21.01
C PHE A 409 -2.11 23.97 22.42
N PHE A 410 -2.00 24.84 23.42
CA PHE A 410 -2.04 24.45 24.83
C PHE A 410 -3.50 24.37 25.30
N VAL A 411 -3.88 23.28 25.96
CA VAL A 411 -5.28 22.94 26.25
C VAL A 411 -5.42 22.58 27.73
N GLN A 412 -6.49 23.07 28.36
CA GLN A 412 -6.78 22.88 29.78
C GLN A 412 -8.24 22.48 30.02
N ASP A 413 -8.45 21.46 30.85
CA ASP A 413 -9.76 21.01 31.31
C ASP A 413 -9.68 20.70 32.81
N GLY A 414 -10.24 21.60 33.63
CA GLY A 414 -10.16 21.53 35.10
C GLY A 414 -8.71 21.58 35.63
N LYS A 415 -8.13 20.41 35.86
CA LYS A 415 -6.72 20.23 36.29
C LYS A 415 -5.83 19.69 35.18
N ASP A 416 -6.39 19.01 34.20
CA ASP A 416 -5.65 18.33 33.15
C ASP A 416 -5.13 19.33 32.13
N LYS A 417 -3.94 19.06 31.60
CA LYS A 417 -3.20 19.94 30.70
C LYS A 417 -2.58 19.13 29.57
N ALA A 418 -2.79 19.59 28.34
CA ALA A 418 -2.19 19.02 27.15
C ALA A 418 -1.57 20.12 26.28
N VAL A 419 -0.63 19.76 25.42
CA VAL A 419 -0.18 20.62 24.34
C VAL A 419 -0.04 19.82 23.05
N PHE A 420 -0.74 20.27 22.01
CA PHE A 420 -0.58 19.80 20.64
C PHE A 420 0.53 20.61 20.00
N THR A 421 1.59 19.92 19.54
CA THR A 421 2.85 20.59 19.15
C THR A 421 3.20 20.49 17.68
N GLY A 422 2.37 19.81 16.88
CA GLY A 422 2.62 19.55 15.46
C GLY A 422 4.06 19.05 15.23
N ASP A 423 4.76 19.70 14.31
CA ASP A 423 6.17 19.43 13.99
C ASP A 423 7.17 20.29 14.75
N THR A 424 6.74 21.16 15.67
CA THR A 424 7.67 21.99 16.47
C THR A 424 8.47 21.11 17.45
N LEU A 425 7.75 20.45 18.38
CA LEU A 425 8.30 19.58 19.42
C LEU A 425 7.83 18.15 19.18
N PHE A 426 8.78 17.20 19.16
CA PHE A 426 8.51 15.76 19.18
C PHE A 426 9.07 15.16 20.47
N ILE A 427 8.57 13.99 20.89
CA ILE A 427 9.16 13.29 22.04
C ILE A 427 10.65 13.01 21.79
N GLY A 428 11.52 13.60 22.61
CA GLY A 428 12.98 13.53 22.50
C GLY A 428 13.59 14.21 21.26
N GLY A 429 12.86 15.08 20.55
CA GLY A 429 13.37 15.78 19.36
C GLY A 429 12.61 17.06 18.98
N CYS A 430 12.92 17.61 17.80
CA CYS A 430 12.22 18.76 17.24
C CYS A 430 12.10 18.66 15.70
N GLY A 431 11.31 19.56 15.12
CA GLY A 431 11.15 19.76 13.68
C GLY A 431 12.46 20.02 12.94
N ARG A 432 12.43 19.78 11.62
CA ARG A 432 13.40 20.40 10.71
C ARG A 432 13.04 21.87 10.56
N PHE A 433 14.05 22.73 10.45
CA PHE A 433 13.85 24.15 10.20
C PHE A 433 13.80 24.28 8.67
N PHE A 434 12.60 24.33 8.09
CA PHE A 434 12.44 24.45 6.63
C PHE A 434 12.30 25.92 6.22
N GLU A 435 11.51 26.69 6.97
CA GLU A 435 11.25 28.11 6.71
C GLU A 435 11.87 29.05 7.75
N GLY A 436 12.64 28.50 8.69
CA GLY A 436 13.20 29.24 9.82
C GLY A 436 14.57 28.76 10.29
N ASN A 437 14.97 29.21 11.47
CA ASN A 437 16.34 29.15 11.96
C ASN A 437 16.46 28.71 13.44
N ALA A 438 17.70 28.59 13.93
CA ALA A 438 17.99 28.07 15.26
C ALA A 438 17.59 28.99 16.41
N GLU A 439 17.54 30.31 16.21
CA GLU A 439 17.05 31.27 17.21
C GLU A 439 15.53 31.11 17.39
N GLU A 440 14.81 30.97 16.27
CA GLU A 440 13.36 30.72 16.24
C GLU A 440 12.99 29.38 16.91
N MET A 441 13.70 28.28 16.61
CA MET A 441 13.45 27.00 17.32
C MET A 441 13.83 27.08 18.80
N HIS A 442 14.91 27.79 19.15
CA HIS A 442 15.27 27.99 20.55
C HIS A 442 14.20 28.79 21.31
N GLU A 443 13.68 29.86 20.70
CA GLU A 443 12.54 30.65 21.18
C GLU A 443 11.27 29.80 21.34
N ALA A 444 10.90 29.04 20.32
CA ALA A 444 9.74 28.13 20.34
C ALA A 444 9.83 27.06 21.45
N LEU A 445 10.96 26.34 21.55
CA LEU A 445 11.10 25.24 22.50
C LEU A 445 11.43 25.73 23.91
N ASN A 446 12.49 26.52 24.07
CA ASN A 446 13.12 26.80 25.36
C ASN A 446 12.55 28.03 26.08
N LYS A 447 11.82 28.90 25.39
CA LYS A 447 11.14 30.06 26.02
C LYS A 447 9.62 29.96 25.98
N ARG A 448 9.01 29.46 24.89
CA ARG A 448 7.55 29.37 24.75
C ARG A 448 6.99 28.06 25.30
N LEU A 449 7.36 26.91 24.73
CA LEU A 449 6.85 25.61 25.19
C LEU A 449 7.40 25.22 26.56
N ALA A 450 8.67 25.49 26.87
CA ALA A 450 9.25 25.26 28.19
C ALA A 450 8.66 26.16 29.31
N ALA A 451 7.98 27.26 28.97
CA ALA A 451 7.25 28.08 29.94
C ALA A 451 5.84 27.55 30.26
N LEU A 452 5.38 26.49 29.58
CA LEU A 452 4.19 25.76 29.98
C LEU A 452 4.45 24.96 31.27
N PRO A 453 3.41 24.68 32.09
CA PRO A 453 3.55 23.88 33.30
C PRO A 453 4.15 22.50 33.02
N ASP A 454 5.04 22.01 33.88
CA ASP A 454 5.76 20.75 33.70
C ASP A 454 4.84 19.52 33.62
N ASP A 455 3.64 19.59 34.20
CA ASP A 455 2.61 18.55 34.16
C ASP A 455 1.77 18.54 32.86
N THR A 456 2.11 19.37 31.88
CA THR A 456 1.44 19.41 30.56
C THR A 456 1.85 18.24 29.69
N VAL A 457 0.91 17.39 29.29
CA VAL A 457 1.14 16.21 28.43
C VAL A 457 1.37 16.62 26.97
N VAL A 458 2.38 16.05 26.31
CA VAL A 458 2.78 16.41 24.93
C VAL A 458 2.17 15.46 23.88
N TYR A 459 1.58 16.06 22.85
CA TYR A 459 0.93 15.38 21.72
C TYR A 459 1.48 15.92 20.38
N PRO A 460 2.50 15.27 19.79
CA PRO A 460 3.18 15.77 18.59
C PRO A 460 2.62 15.20 17.28
N GLY A 461 2.93 15.81 16.14
CA GLY A 461 2.39 15.43 14.83
C GLY A 461 2.80 14.04 14.32
N HIS A 462 3.95 13.48 14.76
CA HIS A 462 4.50 12.23 14.22
C HIS A 462 5.12 11.29 15.28
N GLU A 463 5.02 9.99 15.04
CA GLU A 463 5.71 8.92 15.80
C GLU A 463 7.19 8.82 15.41
N TYR A 464 8.01 9.82 15.75
CA TYR A 464 9.46 9.84 15.50
C TYR A 464 10.31 9.41 16.72
N THR A 465 9.70 9.09 17.85
CA THR A 465 10.36 8.89 19.15
C THR A 465 11.51 7.89 19.12
N LYS A 466 11.34 6.76 18.41
CA LYS A 466 12.39 5.74 18.23
C LYS A 466 13.63 6.23 17.47
N ALA A 467 13.46 7.18 16.54
CA ALA A 467 14.58 7.80 15.82
C ALA A 467 15.19 8.95 16.62
N ASN A 468 14.35 9.75 17.27
CA ASN A 468 14.73 10.86 18.14
C ASN A 468 15.62 10.40 19.29
N VAL A 469 15.19 9.39 20.05
CA VAL A 469 15.95 8.93 21.23
C VAL A 469 17.25 8.22 20.87
N LYS A 470 17.36 7.61 19.68
CA LYS A 470 18.63 7.05 19.19
C LYS A 470 19.65 8.13 18.85
N PHE A 471 19.20 9.31 18.41
CA PHE A 471 20.05 10.49 18.32
C PHE A 471 20.39 11.04 19.71
N ALA A 472 19.39 11.25 20.58
CA ALA A 472 19.60 11.78 21.94
C ALA A 472 20.60 10.94 22.74
N ALA A 473 20.49 9.61 22.71
CA ALA A 473 21.40 8.66 23.36
C ALA A 473 22.81 8.57 22.73
N SER A 474 23.04 9.24 21.59
CA SER A 474 24.39 9.44 21.03
C SER A 474 25.05 10.74 21.51
N VAL A 475 24.26 11.69 22.02
CA VAL A 475 24.73 12.99 22.52
C VAL A 475 24.82 12.99 24.05
N SER A 476 23.74 12.60 24.74
CA SER A 476 23.60 12.60 26.20
C SER A 476 23.47 11.17 26.75
N GLN A 477 24.13 10.89 27.88
CA GLN A 477 24.03 9.62 28.61
C GLN A 477 23.16 9.71 29.88
N ARG A 478 22.44 10.83 30.08
CA ARG A 478 21.56 11.04 31.25
C ARG A 478 20.48 9.94 31.34
N ASP A 479 20.23 9.46 32.57
CA ASP A 479 19.24 8.40 32.86
C ASP A 479 17.86 8.61 32.21
N ALA A 480 17.38 9.86 32.10
CA ALA A 480 16.13 10.19 31.43
C ALA A 480 16.10 9.74 29.95
N VAL A 481 17.21 9.95 29.23
CA VAL A 481 17.37 9.53 27.83
C VAL A 481 17.35 8.00 27.72
N GLN A 482 17.98 7.29 28.67
CA GLN A 482 18.01 5.83 28.71
C GLN A 482 16.64 5.23 29.10
N LYS A 483 15.88 5.90 29.97
CA LYS A 483 14.47 5.57 30.27
C LYS A 483 13.59 5.76 29.03
N LEU A 484 13.70 6.89 28.33
CA LEU A 484 13.00 7.12 27.07
C LEU A 484 13.38 6.08 26.01
N HIS A 485 14.66 5.71 25.89
CA HIS A 485 15.10 4.70 24.92
C HIS A 485 14.48 3.33 25.22
N SER A 486 14.48 2.96 26.51
CA SER A 486 13.87 1.72 27.00
C SER A 486 12.34 1.71 26.82
N PHE A 487 11.66 2.84 27.05
CA PHE A 487 10.24 2.99 26.80
C PHE A 487 9.92 2.89 25.30
N ALA A 488 10.67 3.63 24.47
CA ALA A 488 10.46 3.68 23.04
C ALA A 488 10.57 2.30 22.41
N GLU A 489 11.65 1.54 22.63
CA GLU A 489 11.82 0.20 22.04
C GLU A 489 10.71 -0.77 22.43
N ASN A 490 10.22 -0.73 23.68
CA ASN A 490 9.17 -1.63 24.17
C ASN A 490 7.74 -1.23 23.73
N ASN A 491 7.52 0.00 23.24
CA ASN A 491 6.21 0.49 22.83
C ASN A 491 6.07 0.65 21.31
N LYS A 492 4.81 0.70 20.82
CA LYS A 492 4.48 1.01 19.41
C LYS A 492 3.93 2.41 19.20
N VAL A 493 3.39 3.03 20.26
CA VAL A 493 2.78 4.36 20.28
C VAL A 493 3.34 5.07 21.51
N THR A 494 3.83 6.29 21.35
CA THR A 494 4.50 7.06 22.41
C THR A 494 3.87 8.44 22.67
N THR A 495 2.98 8.92 21.79
CA THR A 495 2.22 10.15 21.99
C THR A 495 1.32 10.09 23.25
N GLY A 496 1.17 11.20 23.95
CA GLY A 496 0.36 11.29 25.16
C GLY A 496 0.87 10.42 26.31
N LYS A 497 2.20 10.25 26.43
CA LYS A 497 2.86 9.46 27.49
C LYS A 497 3.95 10.22 28.25
N PHE A 498 4.31 11.40 27.78
CA PHE A 498 5.37 12.26 28.32
C PHE A 498 4.87 13.70 28.44
N THR A 499 5.50 14.45 29.32
CA THR A 499 5.15 15.82 29.67
C THR A 499 6.22 16.82 29.27
N ILE A 500 5.91 18.12 29.34
CA ILE A 500 6.89 19.20 29.19
C ILE A 500 8.03 19.06 30.22
N GLY A 501 7.74 18.57 31.43
CA GLY A 501 8.77 18.23 32.42
C GLY A 501 9.69 17.08 31.98
N ASP A 502 9.16 16.02 31.37
CA ASP A 502 9.97 14.91 30.85
C ASP A 502 10.84 15.36 29.66
N GLU A 503 10.29 16.16 28.75
CA GLU A 503 11.04 16.69 27.60
C GLU A 503 12.22 17.57 28.04
N LYS A 504 12.07 18.40 29.09
CA LYS A 504 13.19 19.16 29.69
C LYS A 504 14.32 18.27 30.21
N GLU A 505 14.07 17.01 30.54
CA GLU A 505 15.07 16.06 31.04
C GLU A 505 15.72 15.21 29.93
N HIS A 506 14.95 14.70 28.96
CA HIS A 506 15.47 13.81 27.91
C HIS A 506 15.66 14.42 26.52
N ASN A 507 15.09 15.59 26.22
CA ASN A 507 15.16 16.19 24.89
C ASN A 507 16.38 17.11 24.78
N VAL A 508 17.35 16.71 23.97
CA VAL A 508 18.60 17.47 23.79
C VAL A 508 18.37 18.87 23.20
N PHE A 509 17.26 19.10 22.49
CA PHE A 509 16.89 20.42 21.95
C PHE A 509 16.24 21.35 22.99
N MET A 510 15.80 20.80 24.14
CA MET A 510 15.31 21.55 25.31
C MET A 510 16.37 21.66 26.43
N ARG A 511 17.61 21.26 26.13
CA ARG A 511 18.77 21.24 27.06
C ARG A 511 20.01 21.90 26.44
N VAL A 512 19.83 22.94 25.64
CA VAL A 512 20.94 23.62 24.92
C VAL A 512 21.91 24.38 25.84
N GLU A 513 21.53 24.61 27.10
CA GLU A 513 22.39 25.17 28.16
C GLU A 513 23.11 24.10 28.99
N ASP A 514 22.89 22.81 28.72
CA ASP A 514 23.50 21.71 29.49
C ASP A 514 24.99 21.54 29.11
N PRO A 515 25.94 21.59 30.07
CA PRO A 515 27.36 21.42 29.80
C PRO A 515 27.74 20.06 29.17
N GLU A 516 26.92 19.01 29.34
CA GLU A 516 27.09 17.75 28.61
C GLU A 516 26.90 17.95 27.11
N ILE A 517 25.88 18.72 26.72
CA ILE A 517 25.46 18.93 25.34
C ILE A 517 26.35 19.97 24.65
N GLN A 518 26.66 21.08 25.31
CA GLN A 518 27.63 22.09 24.83
C GLN A 518 28.99 21.47 24.51
N LYS A 519 29.46 20.55 25.37
CA LYS A 519 30.72 19.82 25.14
C LYS A 519 30.67 18.87 23.93
N GLN A 520 29.50 18.38 23.56
CA GLN A 520 29.31 17.44 22.43
C GLN A 520 29.08 18.16 21.10
N THR A 521 28.50 19.37 21.11
CA THR A 521 28.43 20.25 19.93
C THR A 521 29.75 20.97 19.67
N GLY A 522 30.50 21.29 20.73
CA GLY A 522 31.66 22.20 20.69
C GLY A 522 31.28 23.67 20.82
N GLU A 523 29.99 23.97 21.06
CA GLU A 523 29.41 25.32 21.08
C GLU A 523 28.92 25.66 22.49
N THR A 524 29.02 26.94 22.89
CA THR A 524 28.53 27.42 24.20
C THR A 524 27.22 28.22 24.11
N GLU A 525 27.02 28.97 23.03
CA GLU A 525 25.83 29.81 22.87
C GLU A 525 24.58 28.96 22.56
N PRO A 526 23.45 29.10 23.29
CA PRO A 526 22.26 28.25 23.13
C PRO A 526 21.73 28.12 21.69
N VAL A 527 21.82 29.19 20.91
CA VAL A 527 21.41 29.22 19.49
C VAL A 527 22.40 28.47 18.59
N ALA A 528 23.71 28.57 18.85
CA ALA A 528 24.73 27.80 18.14
C ALA A 528 24.63 26.31 18.47
N VAL A 529 24.40 25.97 19.74
CA VAL A 529 24.13 24.60 20.20
C VAL A 529 22.87 24.04 19.51
N MET A 530 21.78 24.80 19.45
CA MET A 530 20.56 24.44 18.72
C MET A 530 20.83 24.14 17.23
N ALA A 531 21.55 25.05 16.55
CA ALA A 531 21.94 24.87 15.14
C ALA A 531 22.77 23.59 14.95
N LYS A 532 23.77 23.37 15.82
CA LYS A 532 24.69 22.24 15.72
C LYS A 532 24.01 20.90 15.99
N LEU A 533 23.17 20.81 17.02
CA LEU A 533 22.33 19.63 17.25
C LEU A 533 21.41 19.33 16.06
N ARG A 534 20.86 20.38 15.43
CA ARG A 534 19.97 20.22 14.26
C ARG A 534 20.70 19.67 13.05
N GLU A 535 21.90 20.19 12.76
CA GLU A 535 22.81 19.67 11.73
C GLU A 535 23.19 18.20 12.03
N MET A 536 23.66 17.92 13.24
CA MET A 536 24.05 16.57 13.68
C MET A 536 22.89 15.58 13.50
N LYS A 537 21.65 15.94 13.88
CA LYS A 537 20.45 15.10 13.72
C LYS A 537 20.01 14.95 12.25
N ASN A 538 20.23 15.96 11.42
CA ASN A 538 19.94 15.88 9.98
C ASN A 538 20.89 14.90 9.28
N ASN A 539 22.17 14.89 9.66
CA ASN A 539 23.21 14.01 9.11
C ASN A 539 23.26 12.61 9.79
N PHE A 540 22.39 12.34 10.77
CA PHE A 540 22.40 11.11 11.59
C PHE A 540 21.84 9.86 10.87
N LYS A 541 22.40 9.47 9.71
CA LYS A 541 22.11 8.17 9.06
C LYS A 541 23.09 7.80 7.92
N ARG A 542 24.21 7.12 8.25
CA ARG A 542 24.93 6.26 7.26
C ARG A 542 25.82 5.15 7.84
N CYS A 543 26.29 5.25 9.09
CA CYS A 543 27.34 4.36 9.62
C CYS A 543 26.93 3.54 10.87
N TRP A 544 26.09 2.50 10.70
CA TRP A 544 25.83 1.53 11.77
C TRP A 544 25.84 0.04 11.36
N CYS A 545 26.45 -0.28 10.22
CA CYS A 545 26.91 -1.65 9.92
C CYS A 545 28.32 -1.93 10.46
N THR A 546 29.10 -0.89 10.77
CA THR A 546 30.54 -0.98 11.04
C THR A 546 30.87 -1.22 12.52
N VAL A 547 30.10 -0.63 13.44
CA VAL A 547 30.41 -0.60 14.90
C VAL A 547 29.98 -1.89 15.63
N ARG A 548 30.05 -3.05 14.96
CA ARG A 548 29.80 -4.38 15.55
C ARG A 548 31.01 -5.34 15.47
N ARG A 549 32.19 -4.85 15.08
CA ARG A 549 33.44 -5.64 15.12
C ARG A 549 34.42 -5.30 16.26
N GLU A 550 34.29 -4.14 16.91
CA GLU A 550 35.30 -3.69 17.90
C GLU A 550 34.86 -3.73 19.37
N ARG A 551 33.57 -3.95 19.66
CA ARG A 551 33.05 -4.12 21.04
C ARG A 551 32.79 -5.57 21.43
N GLN A 552 33.69 -6.49 21.04
CA GLN A 552 33.72 -7.86 21.54
C GLN A 552 35.09 -8.26 22.14
N ILE A 553 35.96 -7.27 22.40
CA ILE A 553 37.24 -7.45 23.12
C ILE A 553 37.36 -6.40 24.23
N HIS A 554 36.46 -6.46 25.23
CA HIS A 554 36.62 -5.98 26.62
C HIS A 554 35.29 -6.10 27.39
N TYR A 555 34.98 -7.28 27.94
CA TYR A 555 34.12 -7.45 29.14
C TYR A 555 34.06 -8.93 29.57
N ARG A 556 35.14 -9.45 30.20
CA ARG A 556 35.10 -10.79 30.81
C ARG A 556 36.03 -11.04 32.00
N HIS A 557 36.23 -10.02 32.84
CA HIS A 557 36.81 -10.21 34.18
C HIS A 557 35.82 -9.75 35.26
N HIS A 558 35.13 -10.71 35.89
CA HIS A 558 34.93 -10.81 37.33
C HIS A 558 33.97 -11.98 37.68
N LYS A 559 34.56 -13.12 38.07
CA LYS A 559 34.13 -13.93 39.23
C LYS A 559 35.25 -14.90 39.63
N ALA A 560 35.31 -15.25 40.91
CA ALA A 560 36.41 -15.96 41.55
C ALA A 560 36.33 -17.50 41.31
N PRO A 561 37.42 -18.27 41.57
CA PRO A 561 37.58 -19.62 41.06
C PRO A 561 37.07 -20.73 42.00
N ILE A 562 36.80 -21.90 41.42
CA ILE A 562 36.78 -23.21 42.12
C ILE A 562 37.64 -24.20 41.30
N VAL A 563 38.25 -25.16 41.99
CA VAL A 563 39.37 -26.02 41.53
C VAL A 563 38.90 -27.31 40.86
N THR A 564 39.77 -27.91 40.03
CA THR A 564 39.92 -29.33 39.60
C THR A 564 40.07 -29.40 38.06
N SER A 565 41.24 -29.50 37.42
CA SER A 565 42.44 -30.39 37.53
C SER A 565 42.39 -31.65 36.65
N ILE A 566 43.35 -31.73 35.71
CA ILE A 566 43.87 -32.98 35.07
C ILE A 566 42.85 -33.62 34.07
N ILE A 567 43.16 -34.11 32.85
CA ILE A 567 44.38 -34.70 32.25
C ILE A 567 44.79 -33.99 30.95
N ALA A 568 46.10 -33.96 30.64
CA ALA A 568 46.63 -33.75 29.28
C ALA A 568 47.36 -35.02 28.80
N LEU A 569 47.31 -35.31 27.50
CA LEU A 569 48.09 -36.37 26.83
C LEU A 569 48.65 -35.86 25.50
N VAL A 570 49.77 -36.46 25.04
CA VAL A 570 50.84 -35.71 24.36
C VAL A 570 51.47 -36.51 23.22
N VAL A 571 51.54 -35.90 22.01
CA VAL A 571 52.52 -36.19 20.92
C VAL A 571 52.35 -37.56 20.20
N PRO A 572 52.90 -37.81 18.97
CA PRO A 572 53.68 -36.97 18.05
C PRO A 572 53.04 -36.67 16.67
N SER A 573 53.74 -35.87 15.88
CA SER A 573 53.59 -35.78 14.40
C SER A 573 54.59 -36.72 13.70
N SER A 574 54.25 -37.21 12.50
CA SER A 574 55.21 -37.86 11.58
C SER A 574 54.87 -37.54 10.12
N GLN A 575 55.87 -37.21 9.31
CA GLN A 575 55.70 -36.93 7.88
C GLN A 575 55.79 -38.20 7.01
N ALA A 576 55.01 -38.24 5.93
CA ALA A 576 55.25 -39.12 4.78
C ALA A 576 54.80 -38.41 3.48
N GLN A 577 55.62 -38.47 2.43
CA GLN A 577 55.33 -37.87 1.11
C GLN A 577 54.88 -38.94 0.12
N MET A 578 53.92 -38.62 -0.77
CA MET A 578 53.69 -39.22 -2.10
C MET A 578 52.90 -38.18 -2.98
N PRO A 579 52.56 -38.39 -4.28
CA PRO A 579 53.17 -37.62 -5.36
C PRO A 579 52.18 -36.62 -6.03
N PRO A 580 52.64 -35.76 -6.97
CA PRO A 580 51.78 -34.73 -7.56
C PRO A 580 50.65 -35.30 -8.43
N LYS A 581 49.40 -34.90 -8.14
CA LYS A 581 48.25 -35.18 -9.01
C LYS A 581 48.21 -34.23 -10.21
N ARG A 582 47.91 -34.78 -11.39
CA ARG A 582 47.79 -34.07 -12.67
C ARG A 582 46.73 -32.97 -12.64
N LYS A 583 46.94 -31.91 -13.43
CA LYS A 583 45.87 -30.97 -13.81
C LYS A 583 44.72 -31.73 -14.48
N ALA A 584 43.48 -31.39 -14.15
CA ALA A 584 42.32 -31.73 -14.96
C ALA A 584 42.22 -30.78 -16.17
N PRO A 585 41.71 -31.23 -17.33
CA PRO A 585 41.51 -30.36 -18.49
C PRO A 585 40.31 -29.43 -18.29
N ALA A 586 40.33 -28.27 -18.94
CA ALA A 586 39.15 -27.41 -19.04
C ALA A 586 38.11 -28.07 -19.97
N THR A 587 36.88 -28.22 -19.50
CA THR A 587 35.74 -28.67 -20.32
C THR A 587 35.21 -27.49 -21.13
N SER A 588 35.28 -27.61 -22.46
CA SER A 588 34.70 -26.65 -23.41
C SER A 588 33.20 -26.48 -23.21
N ALA A 589 32.70 -25.24 -23.28
CA ALA A 589 31.26 -24.97 -23.34
C ALA A 589 30.65 -25.62 -24.58
N VAL A 590 29.54 -26.34 -24.41
CA VAL A 590 28.75 -26.90 -25.51
C VAL A 590 27.72 -25.86 -25.92
N ALA A 591 27.81 -25.36 -27.16
CA ALA A 591 26.81 -24.46 -27.71
C ALA A 591 25.49 -25.19 -27.99
N ALA A 592 24.36 -24.52 -27.77
CA ALA A 592 23.04 -25.05 -28.09
C ALA A 592 22.89 -25.28 -29.62
N PRO A 593 22.10 -26.29 -30.05
CA PRO A 593 21.90 -26.57 -31.46
C PRO A 593 21.11 -25.44 -32.14
N LYS A 594 21.67 -24.84 -33.19
CA LYS A 594 20.96 -23.86 -34.01
C LYS A 594 19.81 -24.55 -34.76
N THR A 595 18.60 -24.01 -34.66
CA THR A 595 17.45 -24.45 -35.45
C THR A 595 17.72 -24.22 -36.94
N ARG A 596 17.29 -25.16 -37.78
CA ARG A 596 17.58 -25.19 -39.21
C ARG A 596 16.32 -24.81 -39.97
N GLN A 597 16.34 -23.63 -40.62
CA GLN A 597 15.25 -23.14 -41.50
C GLN A 597 14.72 -24.25 -42.43
N SER A 598 13.40 -24.30 -42.55
CA SER A 598 12.68 -25.11 -43.53
C SER A 598 12.93 -24.65 -44.98
N LYS A 599 12.28 -25.30 -45.94
CA LYS A 599 12.29 -24.85 -47.35
C LYS A 599 11.50 -23.55 -47.52
N LEU A 600 10.26 -23.52 -47.04
CA LEU A 600 9.34 -22.38 -47.13
C LEU A 600 9.96 -21.10 -46.53
N ALA A 601 10.61 -21.19 -45.37
CA ALA A 601 11.31 -20.05 -44.78
C ALA A 601 12.45 -19.51 -45.66
N LYS A 602 13.13 -20.37 -46.43
CA LYS A 602 14.19 -19.94 -47.37
C LYS A 602 13.62 -19.37 -48.67
N GLU A 603 12.49 -19.88 -49.12
CA GLU A 603 11.79 -19.40 -50.31
C GLU A 603 11.21 -17.99 -50.09
N HIS A 604 10.85 -17.63 -48.85
CA HIS A 604 10.37 -16.30 -48.45
C HIS A 604 11.40 -15.40 -47.71
N ASN A 605 12.67 -15.83 -47.62
CA ASN A 605 13.76 -15.12 -46.90
C ASN A 605 13.48 -14.81 -45.41
N VAL A 606 12.81 -15.72 -44.70
CA VAL A 606 12.42 -15.61 -43.28
C VAL A 606 13.43 -16.34 -42.38
N THR A 607 13.75 -15.82 -41.19
CA THR A 607 14.67 -16.47 -40.24
C THR A 607 14.04 -17.72 -39.60
N ALA A 608 14.89 -18.57 -38.99
CA ALA A 608 14.41 -19.74 -38.24
C ALA A 608 13.62 -19.39 -36.96
N GLN A 609 13.67 -18.13 -36.51
CA GLN A 609 12.90 -17.65 -35.37
C GLN A 609 11.51 -17.19 -35.82
N GLU A 610 11.44 -16.31 -36.82
CA GLU A 610 10.19 -15.84 -37.42
C GLU A 610 9.38 -16.99 -38.03
N GLU A 611 10.03 -18.01 -38.62
CA GLU A 611 9.35 -19.25 -39.03
C GLU A 611 8.63 -19.94 -37.86
N GLY A 612 9.22 -19.88 -36.67
CA GLY A 612 8.62 -20.36 -35.42
C GLY A 612 7.46 -19.48 -34.96
N GLU A 613 7.63 -18.16 -35.00
CA GLU A 613 6.60 -17.18 -34.60
C GLU A 613 5.37 -17.26 -35.50
N ILE A 614 5.54 -17.32 -36.83
CA ILE A 614 4.43 -17.51 -37.80
C ILE A 614 3.72 -18.85 -37.55
N ARG A 615 4.47 -19.92 -37.26
CA ARG A 615 3.92 -21.24 -36.97
C ARG A 615 3.15 -21.28 -35.65
N GLU A 616 3.64 -20.63 -34.59
CA GLU A 616 2.91 -20.50 -33.32
C GLU A 616 1.64 -19.66 -33.52
N ALA A 617 1.74 -18.51 -34.21
CA ALA A 617 0.59 -17.64 -34.50
C ALA A 617 -0.52 -18.36 -35.28
N PHE A 618 -0.19 -19.15 -36.31
CA PHE A 618 -1.18 -19.97 -37.03
C PHE A 618 -1.76 -21.07 -36.13
N SER A 619 -0.91 -21.79 -35.38
CA SER A 619 -1.33 -22.90 -34.51
C SER A 619 -2.19 -22.48 -33.31
N LEU A 620 -2.28 -21.18 -32.99
CA LEU A 620 -3.17 -20.64 -31.95
C LEU A 620 -4.65 -20.59 -32.38
N PHE A 621 -4.92 -20.57 -33.70
CA PHE A 621 -6.26 -20.37 -34.27
C PHE A 621 -6.63 -21.43 -35.34
N ALA A 622 -5.71 -22.30 -35.74
CA ALA A 622 -5.98 -23.34 -36.72
C ALA A 622 -6.76 -24.55 -36.14
N GLU A 623 -7.77 -25.01 -36.88
CA GLU A 623 -8.54 -26.21 -36.61
C GLU A 623 -7.97 -27.44 -37.37
N PRO A 624 -8.05 -28.66 -36.80
CA PRO A 624 -7.56 -29.87 -37.46
C PRO A 624 -8.53 -30.33 -38.57
N MET A 625 -8.04 -30.45 -39.80
CA MET A 625 -8.78 -30.94 -40.97
C MET A 625 -8.08 -32.17 -41.58
N ASP A 626 -8.84 -33.19 -41.96
CA ASP A 626 -8.30 -34.42 -42.56
C ASP A 626 -7.62 -34.15 -43.90
N GLY A 627 -6.31 -34.38 -43.95
CA GLY A 627 -5.45 -34.14 -45.11
C GLY A 627 -4.45 -33.01 -44.90
N GLU A 628 -4.77 -32.01 -44.08
CA GLU A 628 -3.91 -30.85 -43.84
C GLU A 628 -2.97 -31.04 -42.64
N LYS A 629 -1.67 -30.90 -42.89
CA LYS A 629 -0.62 -31.23 -41.91
C LYS A 629 -0.53 -30.21 -40.77
N HIS A 630 -0.92 -28.98 -41.04
CA HIS A 630 -0.82 -27.85 -40.11
C HIS A 630 -2.17 -27.37 -39.59
N GLY A 631 -3.27 -28.04 -39.98
CA GLY A 631 -4.63 -27.54 -39.79
C GLY A 631 -4.97 -26.41 -40.78
N VAL A 632 -6.20 -25.91 -40.68
CA VAL A 632 -6.70 -24.76 -41.46
C VAL A 632 -7.17 -23.66 -40.53
N LEU A 633 -6.95 -22.41 -40.92
CA LEU A 633 -7.28 -21.22 -40.14
C LEU A 633 -8.62 -20.65 -40.61
N PRO A 634 -9.68 -20.58 -39.77
CA PRO A 634 -10.94 -19.94 -40.15
C PRO A 634 -10.73 -18.49 -40.60
N ILE A 635 -11.42 -18.06 -41.66
CA ILE A 635 -11.18 -16.76 -42.29
C ILE A 635 -11.46 -15.57 -41.35
N ASP A 636 -12.44 -15.69 -40.45
CA ASP A 636 -12.69 -14.68 -39.41
C ASP A 636 -11.50 -14.47 -38.46
N ASP A 637 -10.72 -15.54 -38.20
CA ASP A 637 -9.55 -15.53 -37.31
C ASP A 637 -8.23 -15.18 -38.00
N VAL A 638 -8.19 -14.98 -39.32
CA VAL A 638 -7.01 -14.43 -40.03
C VAL A 638 -6.57 -13.10 -39.41
N LYS A 639 -7.53 -12.24 -39.06
CA LYS A 639 -7.25 -10.98 -38.37
C LYS A 639 -6.64 -11.21 -36.99
N SER A 640 -7.16 -12.18 -36.24
CA SER A 640 -6.68 -12.57 -34.92
C SER A 640 -5.24 -13.09 -34.98
N ALA A 641 -4.92 -13.94 -35.96
CA ALA A 641 -3.59 -14.51 -36.16
C ALA A 641 -2.54 -13.46 -36.58
N LEU A 642 -2.88 -12.54 -37.50
CA LEU A 642 -1.98 -11.44 -37.90
C LEU A 642 -1.70 -10.47 -36.73
N ILE A 643 -2.71 -10.19 -35.90
CA ILE A 643 -2.52 -9.40 -34.66
C ILE A 643 -1.65 -10.15 -33.64
N ALA A 644 -1.84 -11.46 -33.48
CA ALA A 644 -1.05 -12.28 -32.56
C ALA A 644 0.44 -12.37 -32.95
N LEU A 645 0.73 -12.33 -34.24
CA LEU A 645 2.08 -12.29 -34.81
C LEU A 645 2.74 -10.88 -34.71
N GLY A 646 1.99 -9.85 -34.32
CA GLY A 646 2.51 -8.48 -34.24
C GLY A 646 2.67 -7.79 -35.60
N VAL A 647 1.95 -8.26 -36.63
CA VAL A 647 1.87 -7.64 -37.96
C VAL A 647 0.40 -7.35 -38.33
N PRO A 648 -0.29 -6.48 -37.56
CA PRO A 648 -1.69 -6.16 -37.81
C PRO A 648 -1.89 -5.56 -39.22
N PRO A 649 -3.04 -5.81 -39.88
CA PRO A 649 -3.40 -5.13 -41.12
C PRO A 649 -3.56 -3.62 -40.86
N SER A 650 -2.88 -2.80 -41.66
CA SER A 650 -2.81 -1.35 -41.55
C SER A 650 -4.13 -0.67 -41.90
N SER A 651 -5.01 -1.36 -42.65
CA SER A 651 -6.36 -0.89 -42.98
C SER A 651 -7.34 -2.04 -43.15
N HIS A 652 -8.64 -1.73 -43.12
CA HIS A 652 -9.70 -2.71 -43.43
C HIS A 652 -9.75 -3.09 -44.93
N ALA A 653 -9.15 -2.28 -45.82
CA ALA A 653 -8.99 -2.65 -47.23
C ALA A 653 -7.91 -3.73 -47.40
N GLU A 654 -6.74 -3.53 -46.79
CA GLU A 654 -5.64 -4.51 -46.80
C GLU A 654 -6.06 -5.85 -46.20
N LEU A 655 -6.84 -5.86 -45.12
CA LEU A 655 -7.41 -7.10 -44.57
C LEU A 655 -8.34 -7.83 -45.57
N LYS A 656 -9.10 -7.12 -46.40
CA LYS A 656 -9.94 -7.73 -47.44
C LYS A 656 -9.11 -8.29 -48.59
N GLU A 657 -8.03 -7.62 -48.96
CA GLU A 657 -7.06 -8.13 -49.93
C GLU A 657 -6.40 -9.42 -49.41
N PHE A 658 -5.97 -9.46 -48.14
CA PHE A 658 -5.42 -10.67 -47.52
C PHE A 658 -6.43 -11.81 -47.47
N ILE A 659 -7.68 -11.57 -47.05
CA ILE A 659 -8.74 -12.59 -47.06
C ILE A 659 -8.97 -13.12 -48.48
N SER A 660 -9.05 -12.25 -49.49
CA SER A 660 -9.22 -12.64 -50.90
C SER A 660 -8.02 -13.38 -51.52
N ILE A 661 -6.84 -13.33 -50.90
CA ILE A 661 -5.64 -14.08 -51.29
C ILE A 661 -5.58 -15.44 -50.57
N LEU A 662 -6.08 -15.51 -49.33
CA LEU A 662 -6.07 -16.71 -48.50
C LEU A 662 -7.21 -17.67 -48.80
N ASP A 663 -8.37 -17.15 -49.21
CA ASP A 663 -9.55 -17.91 -49.59
C ASP A 663 -10.15 -17.33 -50.90
N PRO A 664 -9.62 -17.76 -52.07
CA PRO A 664 -10.09 -17.29 -53.37
C PRO A 664 -11.34 -18.02 -53.88
N GLU A 665 -11.74 -19.16 -53.27
CA GLU A 665 -12.93 -19.94 -53.68
C GLU A 665 -14.14 -19.72 -52.73
N ASN A 666 -13.94 -18.99 -51.63
CA ASN A 666 -14.89 -18.71 -50.55
C ASN A 666 -15.29 -19.99 -49.76
N ASP A 667 -14.30 -20.82 -49.47
CA ASP A 667 -14.38 -22.04 -48.66
C ASP A 667 -14.53 -21.76 -47.15
N GLY A 668 -14.14 -20.56 -46.69
CA GLY A 668 -14.21 -20.11 -45.30
C GLY A 668 -12.96 -20.39 -44.46
N TYR A 669 -11.91 -20.99 -45.04
CA TYR A 669 -10.66 -21.33 -44.36
C TYR A 669 -9.40 -21.03 -45.18
N ALA A 670 -8.29 -20.75 -44.49
CA ALA A 670 -6.97 -20.49 -45.05
C ALA A 670 -5.98 -21.60 -44.68
N THR A 671 -5.18 -22.07 -45.64
CA THR A 671 -4.10 -23.04 -45.39
C THR A 671 -2.80 -22.36 -44.94
N PHE A 672 -1.86 -23.14 -44.39
CA PHE A 672 -0.65 -22.60 -43.76
C PHE A 672 0.30 -21.90 -44.75
N GLU A 673 0.45 -22.41 -45.98
CA GLU A 673 1.44 -21.87 -46.93
C GLU A 673 1.07 -20.47 -47.48
N PRO A 674 -0.19 -20.20 -47.91
CA PRO A 674 -0.65 -18.84 -48.22
C PRO A 674 -0.53 -17.87 -47.04
N PHE A 675 -0.88 -18.30 -45.82
CA PHE A 675 -0.76 -17.48 -44.62
C PHE A 675 0.70 -17.11 -44.33
N PHE A 676 1.62 -18.07 -44.46
CA PHE A 676 3.05 -17.85 -44.30
C PHE A 676 3.60 -16.80 -45.28
N ALA A 677 3.16 -16.84 -46.54
CA ALA A 677 3.58 -15.90 -47.58
C ALA A 677 3.18 -14.45 -47.25
N ILE A 678 1.94 -14.21 -46.82
CA ILE A 678 1.48 -12.85 -46.41
C ILE A 678 2.26 -12.36 -45.18
N CYS A 679 2.47 -13.23 -44.20
CA CYS A 679 3.23 -12.89 -42.99
C CYS A 679 4.67 -12.47 -43.33
N ALA A 680 5.35 -13.22 -44.20
CA ALA A 680 6.71 -12.91 -44.64
C ALA A 680 6.80 -11.54 -45.32
N LEU A 681 5.85 -11.21 -46.22
CA LEU A 681 5.80 -9.90 -46.87
C LEU A 681 5.63 -8.75 -45.87
N LYS A 682 4.84 -8.94 -44.81
CA LYS A 682 4.69 -7.95 -43.73
C LYS A 682 5.95 -7.77 -42.87
N PHE A 683 6.73 -8.82 -42.63
CA PHE A 683 8.01 -8.70 -41.89
C PHE A 683 9.02 -7.84 -42.65
N HIS A 684 9.23 -8.07 -43.94
CA HIS A 684 10.15 -7.27 -44.77
C HIS A 684 9.77 -5.78 -44.82
N THR A 685 8.47 -5.45 -44.77
CA THR A 685 8.00 -4.06 -44.69
C THR A 685 8.37 -3.38 -43.37
N ARG A 686 8.52 -4.12 -42.27
CA ARG A 686 8.80 -3.56 -40.93
C ARG A 686 10.25 -3.12 -40.73
N GLU A 687 11.21 -3.61 -41.54
CA GLU A 687 12.60 -3.15 -41.45
C GLU A 687 12.79 -1.70 -41.93
N HIS A 688 11.86 -1.17 -42.74
CA HIS A 688 11.90 0.19 -43.26
C HIS A 688 11.64 1.29 -42.21
N ASP A 689 11.05 0.98 -41.05
CA ASP A 689 10.89 1.95 -39.94
C ASP A 689 12.23 2.37 -39.31
N SER A 690 13.32 1.65 -39.61
CA SER A 690 14.67 1.96 -39.10
C SER A 690 15.20 3.34 -39.49
N ASP A 691 14.66 3.97 -40.54
CA ASP A 691 15.01 5.33 -40.94
C ASP A 691 14.52 6.41 -39.97
N ALA A 692 13.47 6.14 -39.17
CA ALA A 692 12.97 7.09 -38.17
C ALA A 692 13.96 7.24 -36.99
N HIS A 693 14.40 6.12 -36.40
CA HIS A 693 15.42 6.10 -35.34
C HIS A 693 16.72 6.80 -35.80
N ARG A 694 17.10 6.61 -37.07
CA ARG A 694 18.29 7.24 -37.65
C ARG A 694 18.19 8.78 -37.70
N ALA A 695 17.00 9.32 -37.96
CA ALA A 695 16.77 10.76 -37.93
C ALA A 695 16.82 11.34 -36.50
N GLU A 696 16.20 10.66 -35.53
CA GLU A 696 16.20 11.08 -34.12
C GLU A 696 17.62 11.15 -33.53
N VAL A 697 18.45 10.14 -33.83
CA VAL A 697 19.87 10.11 -33.43
C VAL A 697 20.65 11.28 -34.03
N GLU A 698 20.43 11.62 -35.31
CA GLU A 698 21.15 12.71 -35.96
C GLU A 698 20.71 14.09 -35.46
N GLU A 699 19.42 14.29 -35.18
CA GLU A 699 18.93 15.52 -34.53
C GLU A 699 19.54 15.68 -33.12
N ALA A 700 19.51 14.64 -32.29
CA ALA A 700 20.12 14.65 -30.97
C ALA A 700 21.63 14.94 -31.02
N PHE A 701 22.36 14.36 -31.99
CA PHE A 701 23.78 14.63 -32.18
C PHE A 701 24.05 16.09 -32.57
N ARG A 702 23.23 16.67 -33.44
CA ARG A 702 23.33 18.09 -33.86
C ARG A 702 23.09 19.06 -32.71
N LEU A 703 22.32 18.70 -31.67
CA LEU A 703 22.19 19.51 -30.45
C LEU A 703 23.53 19.60 -29.71
N PHE A 704 24.25 18.48 -29.56
CA PHE A 704 25.57 18.46 -28.92
C PHE A 704 26.65 19.20 -29.74
N THR A 705 26.60 19.17 -31.08
CA THR A 705 27.52 19.97 -31.92
C THR A 705 27.06 21.40 -32.15
N ASN A 706 25.88 21.81 -31.66
CA ASN A 706 25.26 23.11 -31.95
C ASN A 706 25.16 23.35 -33.48
N GLY A 707 24.80 22.32 -34.24
CA GLY A 707 24.69 22.36 -35.71
C GLY A 707 26.01 22.54 -36.46
N GLN A 708 27.16 22.27 -35.83
CA GLN A 708 28.45 22.25 -36.53
C GLN A 708 28.76 20.84 -37.05
N ASP A 709 29.23 20.76 -38.29
CA ASP A 709 29.67 19.49 -38.90
C ASP A 709 30.98 19.01 -38.25
N GLY A 710 30.94 17.85 -37.59
CA GLY A 710 32.12 17.25 -36.96
C GLY A 710 31.78 16.38 -35.75
N PRO A 711 32.78 15.74 -35.12
CA PRO A 711 32.59 14.95 -33.91
C PRO A 711 32.28 15.84 -32.68
N ILE A 712 31.68 15.26 -31.65
CA ILE A 712 31.50 15.95 -30.36
C ILE A 712 32.88 16.13 -29.71
N THR A 713 33.27 17.38 -29.46
CA THR A 713 34.59 17.74 -28.92
C THR A 713 34.53 18.11 -27.43
N LEU A 714 35.69 18.17 -26.79
CA LEU A 714 35.83 18.65 -25.40
C LEU A 714 35.29 20.09 -25.22
N ALA A 715 35.31 20.92 -26.26
CA ALA A 715 34.73 22.26 -26.24
C ALA A 715 33.19 22.26 -26.37
N HIS A 716 32.60 21.18 -26.88
CA HIS A 716 31.15 20.98 -26.91
C HIS A 716 30.66 20.54 -25.53
N LEU A 717 31.30 19.53 -24.92
CA LEU A 717 30.90 19.04 -23.59
C LEU A 717 31.03 20.12 -22.50
N ARG A 718 32.09 20.93 -22.48
CA ARG A 718 32.19 22.09 -21.57
C ARG A 718 31.04 23.09 -21.73
N ARG A 719 30.57 23.30 -22.97
CA ARG A 719 29.43 24.18 -23.26
C ARG A 719 28.13 23.61 -22.71
N VAL A 720 27.90 22.31 -22.88
CA VAL A 720 26.73 21.60 -22.36
C VAL A 720 26.72 21.63 -20.82
N ALA A 721 27.83 21.28 -20.16
CA ALA A 721 27.95 21.36 -18.70
C ALA A 721 27.67 22.78 -18.16
N ALA A 722 28.23 23.82 -18.79
CA ALA A 722 27.99 25.21 -18.43
C ALA A 722 26.53 25.67 -18.63
N VAL A 723 25.82 25.13 -19.64
CA VAL A 723 24.37 25.38 -19.85
C VAL A 723 23.52 24.67 -18.79
N LEU A 724 23.89 23.43 -18.42
CA LEU A 724 23.25 22.66 -17.36
C LEU A 724 23.59 23.17 -15.94
N LYS A 725 24.59 24.05 -15.82
CA LYS A 725 25.15 24.58 -14.56
C LYS A 725 25.80 23.50 -13.68
N GLU A 726 26.33 22.46 -14.30
CA GLU A 726 27.10 21.41 -13.61
C GLU A 726 28.58 21.77 -13.61
N ASP A 727 29.21 21.71 -12.43
CA ASP A 727 30.64 21.97 -12.26
C ASP A 727 31.41 20.66 -12.45
N VAL A 728 31.91 20.45 -13.68
CA VAL A 728 32.51 19.18 -14.13
C VAL A 728 33.98 19.40 -14.51
N ASP A 729 34.86 18.62 -13.88
CA ASP A 729 36.32 18.72 -14.09
C ASP A 729 36.72 18.45 -15.55
N GLU A 730 37.73 19.17 -16.02
CA GLU A 730 38.31 19.00 -17.35
C GLU A 730 38.95 17.60 -17.53
N GLU A 731 39.38 16.93 -16.46
CA GLU A 731 39.83 15.53 -16.55
C GLU A 731 38.65 14.57 -16.78
N LEU A 732 37.55 14.72 -16.04
CA LEU A 732 36.36 13.88 -16.22
C LEU A 732 35.73 14.05 -17.62
N LEU A 733 35.70 15.27 -18.16
CA LEU A 733 35.23 15.53 -19.52
C LEU A 733 36.15 14.92 -20.61
N LYS A 734 37.42 14.64 -20.32
CA LYS A 734 38.32 13.89 -21.22
C LYS A 734 38.03 12.39 -21.16
N ASP A 735 37.85 11.86 -19.95
CA ASP A 735 37.53 10.45 -19.72
C ASP A 735 36.20 10.06 -20.38
N MET A 736 35.17 10.91 -20.32
CA MET A 736 33.90 10.69 -21.05
C MET A 736 34.09 10.53 -22.57
N ILE A 737 34.99 11.31 -23.18
CA ILE A 737 35.29 11.19 -24.63
C ILE A 737 36.09 9.92 -24.92
N LEU A 738 37.00 9.53 -24.03
CA LEU A 738 37.80 8.31 -24.15
C LEU A 738 36.94 7.05 -23.98
N GLU A 739 36.00 7.03 -23.04
CA GLU A 739 35.04 5.93 -22.87
C GLU A 739 34.16 5.80 -24.11
N ALA A 740 33.57 6.92 -24.57
CA ALA A 740 32.71 6.96 -25.74
C ALA A 740 33.41 6.55 -27.06
N ASN A 741 34.68 6.92 -27.26
CA ASN A 741 35.44 6.60 -28.48
C ASN A 741 36.41 5.41 -28.36
N GLY A 742 36.23 4.55 -27.34
CA GLY A 742 37.00 3.32 -27.16
C GLY A 742 38.50 3.55 -26.88
N GLY A 743 38.86 4.70 -26.33
CA GLY A 743 40.23 5.08 -25.96
C GLY A 743 41.10 5.58 -27.12
N VAL A 744 40.52 5.86 -28.29
CA VAL A 744 41.29 6.27 -29.49
C VAL A 744 41.89 7.67 -29.35
N GLY A 745 41.32 8.52 -28.48
CA GLY A 745 41.95 9.76 -28.03
C GLY A 745 41.02 10.97 -28.07
N VAL A 746 41.16 11.87 -27.08
CA VAL A 746 40.30 13.06 -26.90
C VAL A 746 40.24 13.94 -28.15
N ALA A 747 41.37 14.09 -28.86
CA ALA A 747 41.46 14.92 -30.07
C ALA A 747 40.60 14.44 -31.25
N ARG A 748 40.13 13.17 -31.24
CA ARG A 748 39.22 12.65 -32.27
C ARG A 748 37.75 13.00 -32.03
N GLY A 749 37.40 13.36 -30.78
CA GLY A 749 36.01 13.48 -30.35
C GLY A 749 35.21 12.17 -30.46
N VAL A 750 33.88 12.29 -30.41
CA VAL A 750 32.91 11.18 -30.51
C VAL A 750 32.10 11.31 -31.81
N GLY A 751 31.99 10.23 -32.59
CA GLY A 751 31.18 10.17 -33.82
C GLY A 751 29.70 9.84 -33.57
N VAL A 752 28.86 9.92 -34.61
CA VAL A 752 27.40 9.68 -34.50
C VAL A 752 27.08 8.25 -34.05
N GLU A 753 27.75 7.25 -34.62
CA GLU A 753 27.57 5.83 -34.26
C GLU A 753 28.02 5.52 -32.82
N GLU A 754 29.07 6.21 -32.36
CA GLU A 754 29.58 6.09 -30.99
C GLU A 754 28.63 6.77 -29.98
N PHE A 755 28.06 7.92 -30.36
CA PHE A 755 27.03 8.61 -29.60
C PHE A 755 25.74 7.77 -29.49
N ASP A 756 25.27 7.13 -30.57
CA ASP A 756 24.16 6.17 -30.53
C ASP A 756 24.46 5.00 -29.58
N GLY A 757 25.67 4.43 -29.66
CA GLY A 757 26.12 3.36 -28.76
C GLY A 757 26.15 3.76 -27.28
N VAL A 758 26.64 4.98 -26.97
CA VAL A 758 26.61 5.54 -25.61
C VAL A 758 25.18 5.80 -25.14
N MET A 759 24.34 6.40 -25.97
CA MET A 759 22.95 6.75 -25.63
C MET A 759 22.07 5.50 -25.44
N LYS A 760 22.33 4.42 -26.20
CA LYS A 760 21.73 3.09 -25.96
C LYS A 760 22.26 2.44 -24.68
N SER A 761 23.55 2.57 -24.39
CA SER A 761 24.14 2.06 -23.14
C SER A 761 23.62 2.81 -21.90
N ALA A 762 23.30 4.10 -22.04
CA ALA A 762 22.63 4.92 -21.04
C ALA A 762 21.10 4.70 -20.97
N GLY A 763 20.52 3.92 -21.89
CA GLY A 763 19.10 3.58 -21.93
C GLY A 763 18.18 4.69 -22.45
N VAL A 764 18.71 5.68 -23.16
CA VAL A 764 17.93 6.78 -23.77
C VAL A 764 17.18 6.30 -25.01
N TRP A 765 17.85 5.51 -25.86
CA TRP A 765 17.24 4.78 -26.97
C TRP A 765 17.07 3.29 -26.60
N ARG A 766 16.17 2.57 -27.29
CA ARG A 766 15.86 1.15 -27.04
C ARG A 766 16.03 0.28 -28.29
#